data_AF-A0AA41M7Q6-F1
#
_entry.id   AF-A0AA41M7Q6-F1
#
_cell.length_a   1.000
_cell.length_b   1.000
_cell.length_c   1.000
_cell.angle_alpha   90.00
_cell.angle_beta   90.00
_cell.angle_gamma   90.00
#
_symmetry.space_group_name_H-M   'P 1'
#
loop_
_entity.id
_entity.type
_entity.pdbx_description
1 polymer ?
#
loop_
_entity_poly.entity_id
_entity_poly.type
_entity_poly.pdbx_seq_one_letter_code
_entity_poly.pdbx_strand_id
1 'polypeptide(L)'
;MSDIPQSLRECNQWICWRVETRDEETKVPINPHTGSYASTKDSDTWTSYQEAKEAHQSSAIQTDGIGFVFTSDDPFCGIDLDETPIDKATEIIEKLQSYTEQSPSGISGNIGNFHIICEGFVPEGGNRDDLDSDSDAHIEMYDTARFFTVTGERSTIEATHTVENRAKEVYELHQQYIAEDSEPQSEAGGSGFDTSEGKGEDSENTTSETDLSNEDIISLAQSASNSDSFSRLWNGHTGGYESHSEADLALCNILAFYTGGDTHQMDELFRQSGLMRDKWDEQRGGQTYGEKTLSKAVEDTAEVYSPSTENHHPQPLKTVGDGGTEPATPTPTPTETNTEPQPEPEIQNSLCPPAVKLLAGLDLDESLDELTDRAKAAYVWKLIKETDTFHVRLTRETQELWAFDSSTGTWKPDGERTLKQAARKALDPVHYGGNVFEELKNQVEADPEAEVYRDTFGIEAGKLPVKNGLLDLQTAYENLTSGTSKQALRDLKPTDYALSQLDVEYQPDADNTTWYNFIGDTVETSKIQTLQEYIGHCLHRENLFERALLLVGSGENGKSTFLNAIERFLGEDNTTSVSPFDFGDKPALAQMEGKLANISVELDGASLKGKSLSNFKKLTGGDTLQGKRLYQDPFDFQYDGGMLFATNEVPTVPVDDDDTAFWRRWIIVHFDNQFPEGSDKRDPTLGNRLTKPENLSAILNWAIEGWGRLRENSEFDNVPATPDVTRQKWQSWGDSVEYFFSNIAERDTEATTISTSEAWEYYRHWCYENGHDAVGQSTFTNRAKKANLGYVGSASSVRSLRKGTPTRGYRAFGTVDGEPNPEAILTEDSDSDSDGVDTEGVGLSEFEEQPETETEPQSEAGGSHTEVAEGKGEDSENTNSINRENVTDRRERLAVAFDSVANVTGSNSNRDGDGDGDDHKAFVEKTALVTELSTWYESDTAGELIADAVSDGWLIKATATQYYRGDLPAVR
;
A
#
# COMPACT_ATOMS: atom_id res chain seq x y z
N MET A 1 -17.33 -42.03 19.02
CA MET A 1 -18.53 -41.39 18.44
C MET A 1 -19.66 -41.06 19.42
N SER A 2 -19.85 -41.72 20.59
CA SER A 2 -20.89 -41.30 21.56
C SER A 2 -20.57 -39.99 22.30
N ASP A 3 -19.35 -39.48 22.15
CA ASP A 3 -18.85 -38.27 22.80
C ASP A 3 -18.98 -37.00 21.96
N ILE A 4 -19.56 -37.09 20.76
CA ILE A 4 -19.83 -35.91 19.92
C ILE A 4 -20.95 -35.07 20.59
N PRO A 5 -20.76 -33.75 20.77
CA PRO A 5 -21.72 -32.85 21.40
C PRO A 5 -23.12 -32.97 20.81
N GLN A 6 -24.13 -32.84 21.66
CA GLN A 6 -25.53 -32.89 21.22
C GLN A 6 -25.85 -31.75 20.24
N SER A 7 -25.31 -30.55 20.47
CA SER A 7 -25.48 -29.37 19.60
C SER A 7 -25.09 -29.65 18.15
N LEU A 8 -23.97 -30.35 17.91
CA LEU A 8 -23.54 -30.73 16.56
C LEU A 8 -24.42 -31.87 15.97
N ARG A 9 -24.84 -32.82 16.81
CA ARG A 9 -25.64 -33.98 16.36
C ARG A 9 -27.05 -33.60 15.91
N GLU A 10 -27.57 -32.47 16.39
CA GLU A 10 -28.90 -31.97 16.04
C GLU A 10 -28.93 -31.26 14.68
N CYS A 11 -27.78 -30.87 14.14
CA CYS A 11 -27.66 -30.27 12.81
C CYS A 11 -27.81 -31.29 11.69
N ASN A 12 -28.41 -30.89 10.57
CA ASN A 12 -28.47 -31.69 9.33
C ASN A 12 -27.33 -31.32 8.36
N GLN A 13 -26.11 -31.26 8.88
CA GLN A 13 -24.89 -30.81 8.19
C GLN A 13 -23.82 -31.90 8.14
N TRP A 14 -24.23 -33.18 8.22
CA TRP A 14 -23.32 -34.31 8.28
C TRP A 14 -23.12 -34.94 6.91
N ILE A 15 -21.87 -35.30 6.65
CA ILE A 15 -21.44 -36.04 5.46
C ILE A 15 -20.60 -37.25 5.89
N CYS A 16 -20.23 -38.09 4.93
CA CYS A 16 -19.14 -39.03 5.08
C CYS A 16 -17.89 -38.47 4.42
N TRP A 17 -16.73 -39.06 4.65
CA TRP A 17 -15.52 -38.77 3.88
C TRP A 17 -14.71 -40.05 3.66
N ARG A 18 -13.80 -40.01 2.69
CA ARG A 18 -12.81 -41.07 2.47
C ARG A 18 -11.46 -40.48 2.05
N VAL A 19 -10.39 -41.21 2.27
CA VAL A 19 -9.06 -40.89 1.74
C VAL A 19 -9.03 -41.30 0.27
N GLU A 20 -8.66 -40.37 -0.59
CA GLU A 20 -8.31 -40.63 -1.97
C GLU A 20 -6.89 -40.15 -2.25
N THR A 21 -6.07 -41.05 -2.77
CA THR A 21 -4.76 -40.70 -3.30
C THR A 21 -4.92 -40.21 -4.73
N ARG A 22 -4.62 -38.94 -4.97
CA ARG A 22 -4.48 -38.37 -6.32
C ARG A 22 -2.99 -38.16 -6.58
N ASP A 23 -2.46 -37.03 -6.12
CA ASP A 23 -1.03 -36.72 -6.07
C ASP A 23 -0.48 -36.84 -4.64
N GLU A 24 -1.31 -36.52 -3.64
CA GLU A 24 -1.14 -36.76 -2.20
C GLU A 24 -2.43 -37.39 -1.60
N GLU A 25 -2.37 -37.85 -0.34
CA GLU A 25 -3.54 -38.40 0.34
C GLU A 25 -4.50 -37.28 0.78
N THR A 26 -5.64 -37.15 0.10
CA THR A 26 -6.64 -36.11 0.39
C THR A 26 -7.91 -36.69 0.97
N LYS A 27 -8.53 -35.98 1.93
CA LYS A 27 -9.79 -36.39 2.56
C LYS A 27 -10.96 -35.79 1.77
N VAL A 28 -11.63 -36.59 0.96
CA VAL A 28 -12.71 -36.12 0.07
C VAL A 28 -14.10 -36.31 0.72
N PRO A 29 -15.02 -35.33 0.59
CA PRO A 29 -16.37 -35.42 1.14
C PRO A 29 -17.27 -36.35 0.29
N ILE A 30 -18.04 -37.20 0.96
CA ILE A 30 -18.92 -38.22 0.36
C ILE A 30 -20.35 -38.04 0.86
N ASN A 31 -21.28 -37.96 -0.08
CA ASN A 31 -22.71 -37.91 0.18
C ASN A 31 -23.18 -39.25 0.79
N PRO A 32 -23.71 -39.25 2.03
CA PRO A 32 -24.10 -40.50 2.72
C PRO A 32 -25.27 -41.26 2.09
N HIS A 33 -26.05 -40.63 1.21
CA HIS A 33 -27.19 -41.27 0.53
C HIS A 33 -26.78 -41.94 -0.77
N THR A 34 -25.92 -41.29 -1.54
CA THR A 34 -25.59 -41.71 -2.92
C THR A 34 -24.23 -42.36 -3.04
N GLY A 35 -23.30 -42.07 -2.11
CA GLY A 35 -21.90 -42.46 -2.20
C GLY A 35 -21.08 -41.69 -3.25
N SER A 36 -21.67 -40.67 -3.88
CA SER A 36 -20.95 -39.70 -4.73
C SER A 36 -20.28 -38.63 -3.87
N TYR A 37 -19.53 -37.71 -4.49
CA TYR A 37 -19.01 -36.54 -3.77
C TYR A 37 -20.13 -35.71 -3.15
N ALA A 38 -19.92 -35.26 -1.92
CA ALA A 38 -20.72 -34.22 -1.30
C ALA A 38 -20.08 -32.84 -1.57
N SER A 39 -20.88 -31.79 -1.59
CA SER A 39 -20.42 -30.41 -1.75
C SER A 39 -20.50 -29.71 -0.41
N THR A 40 -19.47 -28.96 -0.02
CA THR A 40 -19.49 -28.15 1.22
C THR A 40 -20.36 -26.90 1.12
N LYS A 41 -20.99 -26.66 -0.04
CA LYS A 41 -21.86 -25.50 -0.32
C LYS A 41 -23.29 -25.89 -0.71
N ASP A 42 -23.57 -27.18 -0.87
CA ASP A 42 -24.89 -27.69 -1.29
C ASP A 42 -25.49 -28.57 -0.21
N SER A 43 -26.49 -28.03 0.49
CA SER A 43 -27.17 -28.70 1.60
C SER A 43 -27.90 -29.98 1.22
N ASP A 44 -28.27 -30.14 -0.05
CA ASP A 44 -28.93 -31.37 -0.53
C ASP A 44 -27.99 -32.57 -0.51
N THR A 45 -26.68 -32.33 -0.34
CA THR A 45 -25.66 -33.39 -0.24
C THR A 45 -25.34 -33.81 1.19
N TRP A 46 -25.97 -33.17 2.19
CA TRP A 46 -25.75 -33.42 3.62
C TRP A 46 -26.92 -34.21 4.22
N THR A 47 -26.75 -34.69 5.44
CA THR A 47 -27.80 -35.38 6.18
C THR A 47 -27.66 -35.17 7.70
N SER A 48 -28.54 -35.81 8.48
CA SER A 48 -28.45 -35.94 9.93
C SER A 48 -27.26 -36.80 10.36
N TYR A 49 -26.78 -36.56 11.59
CA TYR A 49 -25.73 -37.35 12.22
C TYR A 49 -26.00 -38.87 12.18
N GLN A 50 -27.24 -39.27 12.46
CA GLN A 50 -27.61 -40.68 12.55
C GLN A 50 -27.50 -41.38 11.19
N GLU A 51 -27.94 -40.71 10.12
CA GLU A 51 -27.87 -41.25 8.76
C GLU A 51 -26.43 -41.33 8.24
N ALA A 52 -25.61 -40.29 8.48
CA ALA A 52 -24.20 -40.31 8.10
C ALA A 52 -23.43 -41.44 8.81
N LYS A 53 -23.71 -41.64 10.10
CA LYS A 53 -23.13 -42.73 10.90
C LYS A 53 -23.57 -44.11 10.41
N GLU A 54 -24.85 -44.28 10.10
CA GLU A 54 -25.38 -45.54 9.55
C GLU A 54 -24.77 -45.85 8.18
N ALA A 55 -24.67 -44.85 7.31
CA ALA A 55 -24.05 -44.97 5.99
C ALA A 55 -22.60 -45.47 6.12
N HIS A 56 -21.81 -44.85 7.00
CA HIS A 56 -20.43 -45.27 7.28
C HIS A 56 -20.33 -46.69 7.83
N GLN A 57 -21.23 -47.09 8.73
CA GLN A 57 -21.23 -48.43 9.32
C GLN A 57 -21.74 -49.54 8.38
N SER A 58 -22.60 -49.19 7.42
CA SER A 58 -23.31 -50.15 6.57
C SER A 58 -22.41 -50.93 5.60
N SER A 59 -21.15 -50.49 5.40
CA SER A 59 -20.22 -51.00 4.38
C SER A 59 -20.75 -50.91 2.93
N ALA A 60 -21.93 -50.33 2.70
CA ALA A 60 -22.55 -50.19 1.38
C ALA A 60 -21.91 -49.05 0.57
N ILE A 61 -21.38 -48.05 1.27
CA ILE A 61 -20.63 -46.93 0.71
C ILE A 61 -19.23 -46.96 1.34
N GLN A 62 -18.20 -46.96 0.52
CA GLN A 62 -16.81 -46.93 1.00
C GLN A 62 -16.50 -45.55 1.57
N THR A 63 -16.27 -45.49 2.88
CA THR A 63 -16.05 -44.27 3.65
C THR A 63 -15.05 -44.58 4.78
N ASP A 64 -14.22 -43.62 5.13
CA ASP A 64 -13.22 -43.72 6.21
C ASP A 64 -13.67 -43.00 7.48
N GLY A 65 -14.67 -42.11 7.38
CA GLY A 65 -15.32 -41.53 8.54
C GLY A 65 -16.53 -40.67 8.20
N ILE A 66 -17.00 -39.93 9.21
CA ILE A 66 -18.04 -38.89 9.09
C ILE A 66 -17.40 -37.51 9.19
N GLY A 67 -18.06 -36.50 8.62
CA GLY A 67 -17.61 -35.11 8.67
C GLY A 67 -18.77 -34.16 8.93
N PHE A 68 -18.45 -32.97 9.40
CA PHE A 68 -19.38 -31.89 9.72
C PHE A 68 -19.06 -30.67 8.85
N VAL A 69 -20.08 -30.08 8.21
CA VAL A 69 -19.92 -28.93 7.31
C VAL A 69 -20.24 -27.64 8.04
N PHE A 70 -19.32 -26.66 7.99
CA PHE A 70 -19.53 -25.32 8.54
C PHE A 70 -20.21 -24.42 7.51
N THR A 71 -21.17 -23.62 7.96
CA THR A 71 -21.98 -22.76 7.10
C THR A 71 -22.16 -21.39 7.72
N SER A 72 -22.44 -20.39 6.89
CA SER A 72 -22.76 -19.04 7.35
C SER A 72 -24.04 -18.95 8.19
N ASP A 73 -24.75 -20.07 8.38
CA ASP A 73 -26.06 -20.12 9.03
C ASP A 73 -26.04 -20.88 10.37
N ASP A 74 -24.96 -21.62 10.67
CA ASP A 74 -24.74 -22.27 11.98
C ASP A 74 -23.72 -21.50 12.83
N PRO A 75 -23.79 -21.58 14.17
CA PRO A 75 -22.98 -20.75 15.07
C PRO A 75 -21.52 -21.20 15.16
N PHE A 76 -21.10 -22.24 14.42
CA PHE A 76 -19.86 -22.93 14.70
C PHE A 76 -18.70 -22.40 13.87
N CYS A 77 -17.54 -22.32 14.51
CA CYS A 77 -16.26 -22.23 13.82
C CYS A 77 -15.39 -23.43 14.23
N GLY A 78 -14.68 -23.99 13.26
CA GLY A 78 -13.67 -25.01 13.43
C GLY A 78 -12.28 -24.38 13.41
N ILE A 79 -11.45 -24.77 14.37
CA ILE A 79 -10.01 -24.48 14.40
C ILE A 79 -9.30 -25.81 14.20
N ASP A 80 -8.53 -25.91 13.13
CA ASP A 80 -7.67 -27.06 12.82
C ASP A 80 -6.24 -26.74 13.27
N LEU A 81 -5.66 -27.64 14.04
CA LEU A 81 -4.25 -27.58 14.46
C LEU A 81 -3.55 -28.77 13.80
N ASP A 82 -2.77 -28.49 12.77
CA ASP A 82 -2.02 -29.50 12.03
C ASP A 82 -0.54 -29.45 12.41
N GLU A 83 0.07 -30.63 12.52
CA GLU A 83 1.48 -30.85 12.89
C GLU A 83 1.95 -30.03 14.12
N THR A 84 1.03 -29.78 15.06
CA THR A 84 1.27 -28.85 16.16
C THR A 84 1.96 -29.52 17.36
N PRO A 85 3.05 -28.94 17.91
CA PRO A 85 3.63 -29.40 19.16
C PRO A 85 2.61 -29.46 20.31
N ILE A 86 2.61 -30.54 21.09
CA ILE A 86 1.58 -30.81 22.11
C ILE A 86 1.46 -29.68 23.15
N ASP A 87 2.57 -29.03 23.51
CA ASP A 87 2.59 -27.90 24.43
C ASP A 87 1.91 -26.66 23.83
N LYS A 88 2.18 -26.35 22.56
CA LYS A 88 1.51 -25.27 21.82
C LYS A 88 0.02 -25.55 21.61
N ALA A 89 -0.33 -26.78 21.24
CA ALA A 89 -1.71 -27.22 21.16
C ALA A 89 -2.41 -27.11 22.53
N THR A 90 -1.71 -27.42 23.62
CA THR A 90 -2.24 -27.27 24.99
C THR A 90 -2.57 -25.82 25.30
N GLU A 91 -1.69 -24.87 24.99
CA GLU A 91 -1.94 -23.43 25.17
C GLU A 91 -3.23 -22.98 24.47
N ILE A 92 -3.40 -23.38 23.20
CA ILE A 92 -4.54 -23.00 22.37
C ILE A 92 -5.84 -23.65 22.89
N ILE A 93 -5.78 -24.95 23.23
CA ILE A 93 -6.93 -25.70 23.76
C ILE A 93 -7.32 -25.20 25.17
N GLU A 94 -6.36 -24.80 26.00
CA GLU A 94 -6.60 -24.17 27.31
C GLU A 94 -7.17 -22.75 27.20
N LYS A 95 -6.82 -22.01 26.15
CA LYS A 95 -7.42 -20.70 25.85
C LYS A 95 -8.87 -20.87 25.39
N LEU A 96 -9.13 -21.81 24.48
CA LEU A 96 -10.45 -21.98 23.88
C LEU A 96 -11.41 -22.79 24.76
N GLN A 97 -10.97 -23.80 25.51
CA GLN A 97 -11.82 -24.61 26.41
C GLN A 97 -13.23 -24.88 25.85
N SER A 98 -13.25 -25.51 24.67
CA SER A 98 -14.44 -25.93 23.93
C SER A 98 -14.27 -27.40 23.52
N TYR A 99 -15.23 -27.96 22.78
CA TYR A 99 -15.14 -29.31 22.26
C TYR A 99 -13.86 -29.50 21.44
N THR A 100 -13.01 -30.45 21.87
CA THR A 100 -11.77 -30.79 21.19
C THR A 100 -11.63 -32.29 21.00
N GLU A 101 -11.27 -32.68 19.78
CA GLU A 101 -11.00 -34.07 19.40
C GLU A 101 -9.67 -34.20 18.66
N GLN A 102 -9.12 -35.41 18.64
CA GLN A 102 -7.98 -35.73 17.79
C GLN A 102 -8.46 -35.87 16.34
N SER A 103 -7.74 -35.25 15.40
CA SER A 103 -8.02 -35.45 13.98
C SER A 103 -7.66 -36.90 13.57
N PRO A 104 -8.09 -37.39 12.39
CA PRO A 104 -7.77 -38.75 11.95
C PRO A 104 -6.26 -39.05 11.86
N SER A 105 -5.43 -38.02 11.65
CA SER A 105 -3.97 -38.13 11.62
C SER A 105 -3.37 -38.39 13.02
N GLY A 106 -4.12 -38.03 14.08
CA GLY A 106 -3.79 -38.36 15.47
C GLY A 106 -2.52 -37.68 15.99
N ILE A 107 -1.87 -38.33 16.96
CA ILE A 107 -0.66 -37.84 17.63
C ILE A 107 0.54 -38.73 17.25
N SER A 108 1.62 -38.10 16.80
CA SER A 108 2.89 -38.75 16.49
C SER A 108 4.02 -38.13 17.33
N GLY A 109 4.46 -38.86 18.35
CA GLY A 109 5.50 -38.36 19.26
C GLY A 109 5.02 -37.18 20.11
N ASN A 110 5.65 -36.01 19.94
CA ASN A 110 5.28 -34.76 20.60
C ASN A 110 4.52 -33.79 19.67
N ILE A 111 4.06 -34.28 18.52
CA ILE A 111 3.28 -33.52 17.54
C ILE A 111 1.88 -34.12 17.52
N GLY A 112 0.85 -33.28 17.59
CA GLY A 112 -0.55 -33.69 17.58
C GLY A 112 -1.37 -32.89 16.59
N ASN A 113 -2.38 -33.54 16.03
CA ASN A 113 -3.36 -32.92 15.16
C ASN A 113 -4.72 -32.89 15.86
N PHE A 114 -5.32 -31.71 16.01
CA PHE A 114 -6.52 -31.51 16.81
C PHE A 114 -7.55 -30.68 16.07
N HIS A 115 -8.83 -31.07 16.18
CA HIS A 115 -9.93 -30.19 15.82
C HIS A 115 -10.54 -29.61 17.10
N ILE A 116 -10.70 -28.29 17.12
CA ILE A 116 -11.44 -27.58 18.15
C ILE A 116 -12.67 -26.97 17.48
N ILE A 117 -13.85 -27.18 18.05
CA ILE A 117 -15.09 -26.58 17.55
C ILE A 117 -15.66 -25.69 18.64
N CYS A 118 -15.90 -24.43 18.31
CA CYS A 118 -16.43 -23.39 19.20
C CYS A 118 -17.69 -22.76 18.59
N GLU A 119 -18.49 -22.07 19.39
CA GLU A 119 -19.39 -21.05 18.84
C GLU A 119 -18.62 -19.74 18.63
N GLY A 120 -18.68 -19.19 17.42
CA GLY A 120 -17.89 -18.03 17.01
C GLY A 120 -17.90 -17.83 15.51
N PHE A 121 -17.16 -16.81 15.06
CA PHE A 121 -16.92 -16.53 13.66
C PHE A 121 -15.43 -16.27 13.47
N VAL A 122 -14.93 -16.61 12.29
CA VAL A 122 -13.55 -16.28 11.91
C VAL A 122 -13.54 -14.80 11.51
N PRO A 123 -12.65 -13.97 12.11
CA PRO A 123 -12.51 -12.58 11.70
C PRO A 123 -12.07 -12.45 10.23
N GLU A 124 -12.29 -11.28 9.63
CA GLU A 124 -11.83 -11.02 8.26
C GLU A 124 -10.29 -10.97 8.20
N GLY A 125 -9.72 -11.43 7.08
CA GLY A 125 -8.27 -11.56 6.88
C GLY A 125 -7.90 -12.95 6.36
N GLY A 126 -6.66 -13.38 6.63
CA GLY A 126 -6.25 -14.76 6.41
C GLY A 126 -7.11 -15.75 7.21
N ASN A 127 -7.10 -17.02 6.80
CA ASN A 127 -7.77 -18.12 7.48
C ASN A 127 -6.82 -19.26 7.85
N ARG A 128 -5.55 -19.11 7.53
CA ARG A 128 -4.47 -20.06 7.80
C ARG A 128 -3.19 -19.28 7.96
N ASP A 129 -2.36 -19.72 8.90
CA ASP A 129 -0.98 -19.28 9.01
C ASP A 129 -0.15 -20.33 9.77
N ASP A 130 1.16 -20.12 9.77
CA ASP A 130 2.11 -20.92 10.52
C ASP A 130 2.12 -20.49 11.99
N LEU A 131 1.98 -21.46 12.90
CA LEU A 131 2.02 -21.19 14.35
C LEU A 131 3.42 -20.77 14.84
N ASP A 132 4.45 -21.12 14.06
CA ASP A 132 5.85 -20.81 14.28
C ASP A 132 6.59 -20.88 12.93
N SER A 133 7.33 -19.83 12.59
CA SER A 133 8.06 -19.69 11.32
C SER A 133 9.10 -20.78 11.06
N ASP A 134 9.51 -21.51 12.10
CA ASP A 134 10.51 -22.58 12.04
C ASP A 134 9.89 -23.99 12.12
N SER A 135 8.56 -24.15 12.01
CA SER A 135 7.89 -25.45 12.09
C SER A 135 6.78 -25.64 11.05
N ASP A 136 6.52 -26.88 10.68
CA ASP A 136 5.38 -27.26 9.84
C ASP A 136 4.02 -27.17 10.59
N ALA A 137 3.99 -26.56 11.78
CA ALA A 137 2.77 -26.44 12.58
C ALA A 137 1.88 -25.33 12.03
N HIS A 138 0.67 -25.70 11.63
CA HIS A 138 -0.28 -24.76 11.04
C HIS A 138 -1.51 -24.60 11.93
N ILE A 139 -2.08 -23.41 11.92
CA ILE A 139 -3.42 -23.14 12.44
C ILE A 139 -4.32 -22.73 11.28
N GLU A 140 -5.46 -23.40 11.13
CA GLU A 140 -6.50 -23.03 10.18
C GLU A 140 -7.82 -22.74 10.92
N MET A 141 -8.57 -21.74 10.46
CA MET A 141 -9.86 -21.38 11.05
C MET A 141 -10.94 -21.26 9.97
N TYR A 142 -12.08 -21.92 10.19
CA TYR A 142 -13.21 -21.90 9.26
C TYR A 142 -14.55 -21.79 9.98
N ASP A 143 -15.42 -20.90 9.52
CA ASP A 143 -16.83 -20.81 9.91
C ASP A 143 -17.78 -20.97 8.72
N THR A 144 -17.26 -21.20 7.50
CA THR A 144 -18.07 -21.45 6.31
C THR A 144 -17.31 -22.21 5.22
N ALA A 145 -18.06 -22.84 4.31
CA ALA A 145 -17.59 -23.45 3.05
C ALA A 145 -16.52 -24.56 3.16
N ARG A 146 -16.21 -25.03 4.38
CA ARG A 146 -15.29 -26.13 4.69
C ARG A 146 -16.01 -27.19 5.51
N PHE A 147 -15.51 -28.42 5.49
CA PHE A 147 -15.94 -29.47 6.40
C PHE A 147 -14.76 -29.94 7.25
N PHE A 148 -15.03 -30.32 8.49
CA PHE A 148 -14.05 -31.04 9.32
C PHE A 148 -14.40 -32.51 9.34
N THR A 149 -13.36 -33.36 9.34
CA THR A 149 -13.55 -34.76 9.67
C THR A 149 -13.83 -34.89 11.16
N VAL A 150 -14.81 -35.72 11.53
CA VAL A 150 -15.23 -35.86 12.92
C VAL A 150 -14.95 -37.28 13.41
N THR A 151 -13.98 -37.42 14.31
CA THR A 151 -13.58 -38.71 14.89
C THR A 151 -14.43 -39.04 16.13
N GLY A 152 -14.82 -38.03 16.90
CA GLY A 152 -15.35 -38.21 18.23
C GLY A 152 -14.39 -38.92 19.18
N GLU A 153 -13.08 -38.87 18.89
CA GLU A 153 -11.99 -39.35 19.74
C GLU A 153 -11.45 -38.16 20.54
N ARG A 154 -11.67 -38.18 21.86
CA ARG A 154 -11.33 -37.05 22.71
C ARG A 154 -9.85 -36.72 22.64
N SER A 155 -9.54 -35.43 22.69
CA SER A 155 -8.18 -34.97 22.89
C SER A 155 -7.56 -35.60 24.14
N THR A 156 -6.27 -35.89 24.09
CA THR A 156 -5.46 -36.22 25.28
C THR A 156 -5.22 -35.00 26.17
N ILE A 157 -5.42 -33.80 25.64
CA ILE A 157 -5.35 -32.52 26.35
C ILE A 157 -6.73 -32.23 26.95
N GLU A 158 -6.77 -31.71 28.17
CA GLU A 158 -8.03 -31.47 28.89
C GLU A 158 -8.82 -30.31 28.27
N ALA A 159 -10.04 -30.60 27.83
CA ALA A 159 -10.97 -29.65 27.22
C ALA A 159 -12.41 -29.99 27.63
N THR A 160 -13.35 -29.08 27.36
CA THR A 160 -14.77 -29.32 27.66
C THR A 160 -15.37 -30.39 26.73
N HIS A 161 -16.51 -30.96 27.13
CA HIS A 161 -17.22 -31.97 26.33
C HIS A 161 -18.33 -31.39 25.46
N THR A 162 -18.49 -30.07 25.51
CA THR A 162 -19.56 -29.29 24.90
C THR A 162 -18.93 -28.24 24.02
N VAL A 163 -19.62 -27.86 22.94
CA VAL A 163 -19.22 -26.69 22.16
C VAL A 163 -19.57 -25.46 23.00
N GLU A 164 -18.56 -24.65 23.29
CA GLU A 164 -18.69 -23.44 24.12
C GLU A 164 -18.60 -22.18 23.26
N ASN A 165 -19.22 -21.10 23.73
CA ASN A 165 -19.12 -19.80 23.08
C ASN A 165 -17.77 -19.14 23.38
N ARG A 166 -16.95 -18.96 22.34
CA ARG A 166 -15.56 -18.48 22.44
C ARG A 166 -15.23 -17.42 21.42
N ALA A 167 -16.24 -16.66 20.99
CA ALA A 167 -16.09 -15.66 19.93
C ALA A 167 -14.97 -14.65 20.21
N LYS A 168 -14.77 -14.26 21.48
CA LYS A 168 -13.69 -13.35 21.88
C LYS A 168 -12.33 -14.02 21.76
N GLU A 169 -12.18 -15.22 22.29
CA GLU A 169 -10.93 -15.97 22.29
C GLU A 169 -10.52 -16.40 20.87
N VAL A 170 -11.49 -16.73 20.01
CA VAL A 170 -11.28 -16.98 18.58
C VAL A 170 -10.75 -15.72 17.89
N TYR A 171 -11.36 -14.55 18.15
CA TYR A 171 -10.86 -13.28 17.62
C TYR A 171 -9.42 -13.00 18.09
N GLU A 172 -9.14 -13.13 19.38
CA GLU A 172 -7.80 -12.92 19.94
C GLU A 172 -6.77 -13.91 19.38
N LEU A 173 -7.19 -15.15 19.08
CA LEU A 173 -6.32 -16.17 18.52
C LEU A 173 -6.02 -15.89 17.03
N HIS A 174 -7.02 -15.47 16.27
CA HIS A 174 -6.87 -15.06 14.87
C HIS A 174 -5.93 -13.86 14.74
N GLN A 175 -6.11 -12.82 15.56
CA GLN A 175 -5.21 -11.65 15.56
C GLN A 175 -3.78 -12.00 15.98
N GLN A 176 -3.61 -13.02 16.81
CA GLN A 176 -2.29 -13.41 17.30
C GLN A 176 -1.50 -14.23 16.28
N TYR A 177 -2.18 -15.05 15.47
CA TYR A 177 -1.51 -16.04 14.64
C TYR A 177 -1.77 -15.88 13.14
N ILE A 178 -2.81 -15.17 12.70
CA ILE A 178 -3.25 -15.16 11.29
C ILE A 178 -3.31 -13.74 10.71
N ALA A 179 -3.53 -12.71 11.53
CA ALA A 179 -3.54 -11.34 11.03
C ALA A 179 -2.12 -10.92 10.60
N GLU A 180 -1.94 -10.59 9.32
CA GLU A 180 -0.67 -10.11 8.77
C GLU A 180 -0.25 -8.77 9.42
N ASP A 181 0.94 -8.74 10.01
CA ASP A 181 1.72 -7.50 10.10
C ASP A 181 2.23 -7.19 8.68
N SER A 182 1.48 -6.39 7.91
CA SER A 182 1.80 -6.09 6.51
C SER A 182 3.05 -5.20 6.37
N GLU A 183 4.19 -5.78 5.97
CA GLU A 183 5.24 -5.08 5.20
C GLU A 183 5.22 -5.56 3.73
N PRO A 184 5.32 -4.66 2.73
CA PRO A 184 5.16 -5.03 1.32
C PRO A 184 6.48 -5.43 0.64
N GLN A 185 6.50 -6.58 -0.05
CA GLN A 185 7.49 -6.89 -1.08
C GLN A 185 6.99 -6.50 -2.48
N SER A 186 7.92 -5.89 -3.22
CA SER A 186 7.81 -5.27 -4.54
C SER A 186 7.72 -6.27 -5.69
N GLU A 187 6.86 -6.00 -6.67
CA GLU A 187 6.99 -6.55 -8.03
C GLU A 187 7.06 -5.42 -9.06
N ALA A 188 8.11 -5.46 -9.87
CA ALA A 188 8.35 -4.57 -11.00
C ALA A 188 8.54 -5.42 -12.26
N GLY A 189 7.89 -5.00 -13.36
CA GLY A 189 8.20 -5.37 -14.74
C GLY A 189 7.39 -6.56 -15.27
N GLY A 190 6.35 -6.39 -16.10
CA GLY A 190 6.14 -5.34 -17.10
C GLY A 190 6.66 -5.81 -18.47
N SER A 191 5.80 -6.53 -19.19
CA SER A 191 6.01 -6.96 -20.57
C SER A 191 5.72 -5.81 -21.55
N GLY A 192 6.61 -5.62 -22.54
CA GLY A 192 6.43 -4.66 -23.62
C GLY A 192 6.59 -5.34 -24.98
N PHE A 193 5.51 -5.39 -25.76
CA PHE A 193 5.50 -5.80 -27.17
C PHE A 193 5.23 -4.57 -28.03
N ASP A 194 6.06 -4.33 -29.06
CA ASP A 194 5.74 -3.39 -30.15
C ASP A 194 6.00 -4.03 -31.53
N THR A 195 5.25 -3.51 -32.49
CA THR A 195 4.96 -4.01 -33.83
C THR A 195 5.70 -3.20 -34.91
N SER A 196 6.23 -3.83 -35.97
CA SER A 196 6.09 -3.43 -37.39
C SER A 196 7.12 -4.05 -38.36
N GLU A 197 6.77 -3.99 -39.65
CA GLU A 197 7.11 -4.83 -40.82
C GLU A 197 8.53 -4.72 -41.43
N GLY A 198 9.02 -5.83 -42.05
CA GLY A 198 9.50 -5.78 -43.45
C GLY A 198 10.91 -6.29 -43.83
N LYS A 199 11.02 -7.61 -44.08
CA LYS A 199 11.90 -8.35 -45.04
C LYS A 199 13.44 -8.24 -44.97
N GLY A 200 14.07 -9.42 -44.81
CA GLY A 200 15.37 -9.74 -45.42
C GLY A 200 16.18 -10.83 -44.70
N GLU A 201 15.95 -12.08 -45.13
CA GLU A 201 16.82 -13.29 -45.15
C GLU A 201 18.00 -13.48 -44.17
N ASP A 202 18.01 -14.72 -43.65
CA ASP A 202 19.13 -15.57 -43.23
C ASP A 202 19.88 -15.20 -41.94
N SER A 203 19.53 -15.89 -40.84
CA SER A 203 20.37 -16.95 -40.27
C SER A 203 19.82 -17.40 -38.91
N GLU A 204 19.51 -18.70 -38.82
CA GLU A 204 19.55 -19.59 -37.64
C GLU A 204 19.16 -18.99 -36.26
N ASN A 205 18.01 -19.43 -35.70
CA ASN A 205 17.88 -19.45 -34.24
C ASN A 205 17.02 -20.61 -33.68
N THR A 206 17.47 -20.99 -32.50
CA THR A 206 17.22 -22.12 -31.62
C THR A 206 15.86 -22.01 -30.92
N THR A 207 15.07 -23.08 -30.95
CA THR A 207 13.84 -23.27 -30.18
C THR A 207 14.20 -23.63 -28.72
N SER A 208 13.69 -22.88 -27.74
CA SER A 208 13.68 -23.29 -26.33
C SER A 208 12.34 -23.96 -26.02
N GLU A 209 12.35 -25.29 -25.96
CA GLU A 209 11.24 -26.17 -25.57
C GLU A 209 10.96 -26.06 -24.06
N THR A 210 9.70 -25.83 -23.67
CA THR A 210 9.22 -26.09 -22.30
C THR A 210 9.01 -27.60 -22.14
N ASP A 211 9.92 -28.26 -21.44
CA ASP A 211 10.00 -29.73 -21.31
C ASP A 211 9.06 -30.27 -20.19
N LEU A 212 7.79 -29.86 -20.17
CA LEU A 212 6.75 -30.41 -19.27
C LEU A 212 5.82 -31.34 -20.07
N SER A 213 5.61 -32.56 -19.55
CA SER A 213 4.70 -33.52 -20.18
C SER A 213 3.24 -33.08 -20.04
N ASN A 214 2.36 -33.60 -20.90
CA ASN A 214 0.92 -33.29 -20.85
C ASN A 214 0.32 -33.67 -19.48
N GLU A 215 0.79 -34.75 -18.87
CA GLU A 215 0.42 -35.20 -17.54
C GLU A 215 0.89 -34.23 -16.43
N ASP A 216 2.11 -33.71 -16.54
CA ASP A 216 2.65 -32.74 -15.58
C ASP A 216 1.91 -31.40 -15.67
N ILE A 217 1.55 -30.97 -16.89
CA ILE A 217 0.73 -29.76 -17.11
C ILE A 217 -0.67 -29.91 -16.50
N ILE A 218 -1.28 -31.09 -16.61
CA ILE A 218 -2.60 -31.35 -16.00
C ILE A 218 -2.50 -31.33 -14.47
N SER A 219 -1.47 -31.95 -13.87
CA SER A 219 -1.28 -31.97 -12.41
C SER A 219 -0.93 -30.57 -11.87
N LEU A 220 -0.12 -29.81 -12.61
CA LEU A 220 0.23 -28.44 -12.26
C LEU A 220 -0.99 -27.50 -12.34
N ALA A 221 -1.80 -27.61 -13.39
CA ALA A 221 -3.03 -26.83 -13.51
C ALA A 221 -4.11 -27.22 -12.49
N GLN A 222 -4.06 -28.44 -11.94
CA GLN A 222 -4.96 -28.93 -10.90
C GLN A 222 -4.53 -28.57 -9.47
N SER A 223 -3.27 -28.18 -9.25
CA SER A 223 -2.73 -27.82 -7.94
C SER A 223 -2.61 -26.30 -7.71
N ALA A 224 -2.83 -25.49 -8.75
CA ALA A 224 -2.79 -24.03 -8.66
C ALA A 224 -3.99 -23.41 -7.93
N SER A 225 -3.87 -22.15 -7.50
CA SER A 225 -4.91 -21.37 -6.79
C SER A 225 -6.22 -21.19 -7.57
N ASN A 226 -6.20 -21.42 -8.90
CA ASN A 226 -7.36 -21.40 -9.79
C ASN A 226 -7.86 -22.82 -10.20
N SER A 227 -7.40 -23.86 -9.50
CA SER A 227 -7.68 -25.28 -9.76
C SER A 227 -9.16 -25.64 -9.84
N ASP A 228 -10.04 -24.95 -9.09
CA ASP A 228 -11.50 -25.15 -9.15
C ASP A 228 -12.07 -24.81 -10.54
N SER A 229 -11.58 -23.74 -11.17
CA SER A 229 -12.03 -23.33 -12.51
C SER A 229 -11.50 -24.26 -13.60
N PHE A 230 -10.22 -24.66 -13.50
CA PHE A 230 -9.62 -25.63 -14.40
C PHE A 230 -10.31 -26.99 -14.30
N SER A 231 -10.47 -27.54 -13.08
CA SER A 231 -11.08 -28.85 -12.85
C SER A 231 -12.53 -28.91 -13.33
N ARG A 232 -13.30 -27.83 -13.14
CA ARG A 232 -14.68 -27.74 -13.62
C ARG A 232 -14.75 -27.81 -15.15
N LEU A 233 -13.96 -26.96 -15.83
CA LEU A 233 -13.90 -26.91 -17.29
C LEU A 233 -13.30 -28.19 -17.89
N TRP A 234 -12.22 -28.71 -17.30
CA TRP A 234 -11.56 -29.95 -17.72
C TRP A 234 -12.51 -31.15 -17.69
N ASN A 235 -13.43 -31.20 -16.72
CA ASN A 235 -14.46 -32.24 -16.62
C ASN A 235 -15.74 -31.95 -17.43
N GLY A 236 -15.74 -30.93 -18.29
CA GLY A 236 -16.86 -30.63 -19.20
C GLY A 236 -18.01 -29.81 -18.59
N HIS A 237 -17.85 -29.26 -17.39
CA HIS A 237 -18.89 -28.45 -16.74
C HIS A 237 -18.79 -27.00 -17.20
N THR A 238 -19.84 -26.53 -17.88
CA THR A 238 -19.91 -25.16 -18.44
C THR A 238 -20.68 -24.18 -17.56
N GLY A 239 -21.12 -24.60 -16.37
CA GLY A 239 -21.80 -23.72 -15.42
C GLY A 239 -20.95 -22.48 -15.13
N GLY A 240 -21.55 -21.30 -15.02
CA GLY A 240 -20.83 -20.04 -14.81
C GLY A 240 -20.27 -19.37 -16.09
N TYR A 241 -20.50 -19.94 -17.28
CA TYR A 241 -20.23 -19.30 -18.57
C TYR A 241 -21.53 -19.15 -19.37
N GLU A 242 -21.70 -18.04 -20.10
CA GLU A 242 -22.93 -17.76 -20.85
C GLU A 242 -23.14 -18.70 -22.03
N SER A 243 -22.05 -19.33 -22.51
CA SER A 243 -22.12 -20.34 -23.56
C SER A 243 -21.03 -21.40 -23.48
N HIS A 244 -21.29 -22.56 -24.09
CA HIS A 244 -20.26 -23.60 -24.28
C HIS A 244 -19.02 -23.06 -25.01
N SER A 245 -19.18 -22.08 -25.90
CA SER A 245 -18.04 -21.50 -26.62
C SER A 245 -17.16 -20.58 -25.77
N GLU A 246 -17.74 -20.00 -24.72
CA GLU A 246 -17.02 -19.19 -23.75
C GLU A 246 -16.29 -20.08 -22.74
N ALA A 247 -16.90 -21.21 -22.35
CA ALA A 247 -16.23 -22.26 -21.59
C ALA A 247 -15.07 -22.90 -22.37
N ASP A 248 -15.23 -23.13 -23.68
CA ASP A 248 -14.16 -23.62 -24.56
C ASP A 248 -12.94 -22.66 -24.52
N LEU A 249 -13.16 -21.34 -24.69
CA LEU A 249 -12.09 -20.34 -24.67
C LEU A 249 -11.45 -20.19 -23.28
N ALA A 250 -12.25 -20.24 -22.21
CA ALA A 250 -11.75 -20.17 -20.84
C ALA A 250 -10.79 -21.32 -20.52
N LEU A 251 -11.08 -22.54 -21.00
CA LEU A 251 -10.17 -23.66 -20.83
C LEU A 251 -8.89 -23.48 -21.66
N CYS A 252 -8.99 -22.99 -22.90
CA CYS A 252 -7.82 -22.72 -23.73
C CYS A 252 -6.90 -21.65 -23.15
N ASN A 253 -7.43 -20.62 -22.47
CA ASN A 253 -6.60 -19.59 -21.82
C ASN A 253 -5.78 -20.17 -20.66
N ILE A 254 -6.36 -21.11 -19.91
CA ILE A 254 -5.64 -21.81 -18.84
C ILE A 254 -4.56 -22.72 -19.44
N LEU A 255 -4.88 -23.47 -20.50
CA LEU A 255 -3.90 -24.33 -21.17
C LEU A 255 -2.75 -23.52 -21.77
N ALA A 256 -3.02 -22.36 -22.37
CA ALA A 256 -2.00 -21.49 -22.96
C ALA A 256 -0.92 -21.05 -21.96
N PHE A 257 -1.31 -20.76 -20.71
CA PHE A 257 -0.38 -20.38 -19.64
C PHE A 257 0.61 -21.51 -19.30
N TYR A 258 0.13 -22.74 -19.22
CA TYR A 258 0.96 -23.89 -18.81
C TYR A 258 1.73 -24.54 -19.96
N THR A 259 1.25 -24.44 -21.20
CA THR A 259 1.93 -24.99 -22.39
C THR A 259 2.85 -23.98 -23.07
N GLY A 260 3.05 -22.79 -22.49
CA GLY A 260 3.82 -21.71 -23.12
C GLY A 260 3.24 -21.24 -24.46
N GLY A 261 1.93 -21.43 -24.68
CA GLY A 261 1.26 -21.12 -25.94
C GLY A 261 1.47 -22.13 -27.08
N ASP A 262 2.01 -23.33 -26.82
CA ASP A 262 2.09 -24.39 -27.85
C ASP A 262 0.68 -24.87 -28.26
N THR A 263 0.17 -24.32 -29.37
CA THR A 263 -1.16 -24.66 -29.90
C THR A 263 -1.36 -26.14 -30.24
N HIS A 264 -0.30 -26.90 -30.52
CA HIS A 264 -0.41 -28.35 -30.76
C HIS A 264 -0.63 -29.08 -29.44
N GLN A 265 0.17 -28.76 -28.42
CA GLN A 265 0.02 -29.33 -27.08
C GLN A 265 -1.33 -28.95 -26.45
N MET A 266 -1.77 -27.70 -26.65
CA MET A 266 -3.09 -27.24 -26.23
C MET A 266 -4.23 -27.97 -26.94
N ASP A 267 -4.13 -28.26 -28.24
CA ASP A 267 -5.14 -29.03 -28.97
C ASP A 267 -5.22 -30.49 -28.45
N GLU A 268 -4.07 -31.11 -28.18
CA GLU A 268 -4.01 -32.45 -27.59
C GLU A 268 -4.63 -32.50 -26.19
N LEU A 269 -4.39 -31.49 -25.35
CA LEU A 269 -4.97 -31.37 -24.01
C LEU A 269 -6.46 -31.06 -24.08
N PHE A 270 -6.89 -30.13 -24.94
CA PHE A 270 -8.30 -29.78 -25.08
C PHE A 270 -9.14 -30.98 -25.53
N ARG A 271 -8.61 -31.81 -26.44
CA ARG A 271 -9.27 -33.05 -26.90
C ARG A 271 -9.44 -34.10 -25.81
N GLN A 272 -8.66 -34.02 -24.74
CA GLN A 272 -8.77 -34.90 -23.57
C GLN A 272 -9.76 -34.36 -22.52
N SER A 273 -10.19 -33.10 -22.64
CA SER A 273 -11.18 -32.50 -21.76
C SER A 273 -12.61 -32.96 -22.04
N GLY A 274 -13.48 -32.84 -21.04
CA GLY A 274 -14.92 -33.06 -21.16
C GLY A 274 -15.66 -32.00 -21.99
N LEU A 275 -14.98 -30.94 -22.46
CA LEU A 275 -15.57 -29.93 -23.36
C LEU A 275 -15.45 -30.31 -24.85
N MET A 276 -14.64 -31.30 -25.18
CA MET A 276 -14.43 -31.75 -26.55
C MET A 276 -15.73 -32.23 -27.22
N ARG A 277 -15.96 -31.77 -28.45
CA ARG A 277 -17.17 -32.05 -29.24
C ARG A 277 -16.95 -31.83 -30.74
N ASP A 278 -17.84 -32.36 -31.58
CA ASP A 278 -17.78 -32.27 -33.05
C ASP A 278 -17.59 -30.85 -33.60
N LYS A 279 -18.06 -29.82 -32.86
CA LYS A 279 -17.87 -28.41 -33.22
C LYS A 279 -16.39 -28.01 -33.26
N TRP A 280 -15.52 -28.64 -32.48
CA TRP A 280 -14.09 -28.35 -32.42
C TRP A 280 -13.42 -28.44 -33.79
N ASP A 281 -13.80 -29.45 -34.57
CA ASP A 281 -13.26 -29.73 -35.91
C ASP A 281 -14.11 -29.11 -37.05
N GLU A 282 -15.15 -28.32 -36.75
CA GLU A 282 -15.97 -27.66 -37.77
C GLU A 282 -15.19 -26.57 -38.51
N GLN A 283 -15.21 -26.60 -39.84
CA GLN A 283 -14.61 -25.55 -40.67
C GLN A 283 -15.35 -24.20 -40.55
N ARG A 284 -14.60 -23.16 -40.19
CA ARG A 284 -15.04 -21.77 -40.06
C ARG A 284 -14.17 -20.87 -40.94
N GLY A 285 -14.35 -21.00 -42.26
CA GLY A 285 -13.55 -20.29 -43.26
C GLY A 285 -12.30 -21.10 -43.61
N GLY A 286 -11.11 -20.52 -43.41
CA GLY A 286 -9.82 -21.18 -43.72
C GLY A 286 -9.25 -22.07 -42.61
N GLN A 287 -9.90 -22.10 -41.44
CA GLN A 287 -9.46 -22.81 -40.21
C GLN A 287 -10.66 -23.51 -39.54
N THR A 288 -10.40 -24.42 -38.60
CA THR A 288 -11.43 -25.00 -37.72
C THR A 288 -11.82 -24.04 -36.60
N TYR A 289 -12.96 -24.29 -35.94
CA TYR A 289 -13.36 -23.55 -34.75
C TYR A 289 -12.34 -23.71 -33.61
N GLY A 290 -11.80 -24.92 -33.40
CA GLY A 290 -10.75 -25.19 -32.42
C GLY A 290 -9.48 -24.40 -32.69
N GLU A 291 -8.96 -24.44 -33.91
CA GLU A 291 -7.78 -23.66 -34.34
C GLU A 291 -7.97 -22.16 -34.06
N LYS A 292 -9.16 -21.63 -34.37
CA LYS A 292 -9.47 -20.21 -34.12
C LYS A 292 -9.58 -19.87 -32.63
N THR A 293 -10.04 -20.80 -31.81
CA THR A 293 -10.18 -20.64 -30.35
C THR A 293 -8.81 -20.71 -29.67
N LEU A 294 -7.94 -21.62 -30.11
CA LEU A 294 -6.55 -21.73 -29.65
C LEU A 294 -5.73 -20.49 -30.02
N SER A 295 -5.82 -20.02 -31.27
CA SER A 295 -5.15 -18.78 -31.68
C SER A 295 -5.60 -17.57 -30.85
N LYS A 296 -6.90 -17.52 -30.50
CA LYS A 296 -7.42 -16.43 -29.67
C LYS A 296 -6.94 -16.53 -28.22
N ALA A 297 -6.84 -17.74 -27.68
CA ALA A 297 -6.32 -17.96 -26.33
C ALA A 297 -4.85 -17.58 -26.20
N VAL A 298 -4.01 -17.95 -27.18
CA VAL A 298 -2.58 -17.56 -27.19
C VAL A 298 -2.42 -16.03 -27.34
N GLU A 299 -3.28 -15.35 -28.10
CA GLU A 299 -3.29 -13.88 -28.17
C GLU A 299 -3.69 -13.21 -26.84
N ASP A 300 -4.49 -13.88 -26.00
CA ASP A 300 -5.03 -13.33 -24.75
C ASP A 300 -4.18 -13.68 -23.51
N THR A 301 -3.12 -14.48 -23.64
CA THR A 301 -2.24 -14.93 -22.53
C THR A 301 -0.96 -14.09 -22.46
N ALA A 302 -0.76 -13.35 -21.36
CA ALA A 302 0.37 -12.42 -21.18
C ALA A 302 1.59 -13.00 -20.43
N GLU A 303 1.43 -14.10 -19.69
CA GLU A 303 2.46 -14.76 -18.88
C GLU A 303 2.45 -16.28 -19.06
N VAL A 304 3.59 -16.95 -18.83
CA VAL A 304 3.77 -18.40 -19.00
C VAL A 304 4.64 -18.98 -17.88
N TYR A 305 4.42 -20.24 -17.52
CA TYR A 305 5.02 -20.90 -16.33
C TYR A 305 6.52 -21.29 -16.46
N SER A 306 7.34 -21.19 -15.39
CA SER A 306 8.76 -21.64 -15.31
C SER A 306 9.25 -22.05 -13.87
N PRO A 307 9.92 -23.20 -13.62
CA PRO A 307 10.27 -23.69 -12.26
C PRO A 307 11.75 -23.48 -11.78
N SER A 308 12.01 -23.39 -10.44
CA SER A 308 13.38 -23.34 -9.81
C SER A 308 13.50 -24.06 -8.41
N THR A 309 14.72 -24.43 -7.94
CA THR A 309 15.05 -25.51 -6.96
C THR A 309 16.05 -25.18 -5.80
N GLU A 310 15.87 -25.77 -4.59
CA GLU A 310 16.86 -26.47 -3.67
C GLU A 310 16.82 -26.24 -2.11
N ASN A 311 17.25 -27.29 -1.35
CA ASN A 311 17.21 -27.62 0.11
C ASN A 311 18.51 -27.29 0.93
N HIS A 312 18.48 -27.17 2.29
CA HIS A 312 19.35 -27.89 3.30
C HIS A 312 19.26 -27.46 4.80
N HIS A 313 19.31 -28.45 5.73
CA HIS A 313 19.34 -28.45 7.23
C HIS A 313 20.67 -28.00 7.92
N PRO A 314 20.71 -27.65 9.26
CA PRO A 314 21.16 -28.59 10.34
C PRO A 314 20.64 -28.39 11.81
N GLN A 315 21.07 -29.31 12.70
CA GLN A 315 20.64 -29.76 14.06
C GLN A 315 21.14 -28.99 15.35
N PRO A 316 20.66 -29.31 16.59
CA PRO A 316 20.66 -28.43 17.78
C PRO A 316 21.53 -28.87 19.02
N LEU A 317 21.59 -28.01 20.06
CA LEU A 317 22.25 -28.24 21.37
C LEU A 317 21.33 -27.92 22.59
N LYS A 318 21.59 -28.63 23.70
CA LYS A 318 20.71 -28.93 24.86
C LYS A 318 20.64 -27.90 26.01
N THR A 319 19.40 -27.76 26.51
CA THR A 319 18.84 -27.66 27.89
C THR A 319 19.70 -27.51 29.16
N VAL A 320 19.20 -26.67 30.09
CA VAL A 320 19.12 -26.77 31.58
C VAL A 320 18.01 -25.78 32.01
N GLY A 321 17.05 -25.96 32.94
CA GLY A 321 16.78 -26.93 34.00
C GLY A 321 15.98 -26.20 35.11
N ASP A 322 14.86 -26.81 35.48
CA ASP A 322 13.72 -26.40 36.33
C ASP A 322 14.01 -26.11 37.83
N GLY A 323 13.04 -25.51 38.53
CA GLY A 323 12.99 -25.39 39.99
C GLY A 323 11.77 -24.63 40.55
N GLY A 324 10.60 -25.29 40.60
CA GLY A 324 9.31 -24.73 41.05
C GLY A 324 9.04 -24.61 42.56
N THR A 325 7.81 -24.22 42.92
CA THR A 325 6.92 -24.80 43.97
C THR A 325 5.69 -23.91 44.26
N GLU A 326 4.50 -24.51 44.15
CA GLU A 326 3.20 -24.09 44.72
C GLU A 326 2.91 -24.96 46.00
N PRO A 327 1.76 -24.92 46.73
CA PRO A 327 0.43 -24.30 46.49
C PRO A 327 -0.28 -23.70 47.75
N ALA A 328 -1.51 -23.14 47.60
CA ALA A 328 -2.71 -23.51 48.41
C ALA A 328 -3.94 -22.60 48.19
N THR A 329 -5.08 -23.23 47.87
CA THR A 329 -6.47 -22.69 47.78
C THR A 329 -7.24 -22.78 49.10
N PRO A 330 -8.37 -22.05 49.24
CA PRO A 330 -9.58 -22.70 49.77
C PRO A 330 -10.92 -22.30 49.09
N THR A 331 -11.87 -23.25 49.10
CA THR A 331 -13.24 -23.27 48.55
C THR A 331 -14.30 -22.74 49.56
N PRO A 332 -15.52 -22.31 49.14
CA PRO A 332 -16.44 -21.49 49.93
C PRO A 332 -17.66 -22.24 50.54
N THR A 333 -18.62 -21.51 51.13
CA THR A 333 -19.89 -22.03 51.70
C THR A 333 -21.05 -21.03 51.46
N PRO A 334 -22.31 -21.49 51.22
CA PRO A 334 -23.36 -20.69 50.57
C PRO A 334 -24.39 -20.10 51.56
N THR A 335 -25.24 -19.18 51.08
CA THR A 335 -26.50 -18.81 51.76
C THR A 335 -27.55 -18.36 50.73
N GLU A 336 -28.72 -19.00 50.76
CA GLU A 336 -29.93 -18.66 50.02
C GLU A 336 -30.72 -17.53 50.69
N THR A 337 -31.32 -16.64 49.89
CA THR A 337 -32.58 -15.96 50.26
C THR A 337 -33.40 -15.64 49.01
N ASN A 338 -34.65 -16.12 49.01
CA ASN A 338 -35.71 -15.88 48.03
C ASN A 338 -36.14 -14.39 47.98
N THR A 339 -36.13 -13.80 46.79
CA THR A 339 -36.97 -12.66 46.38
C THR A 339 -37.21 -12.82 44.88
N GLU A 340 -38.46 -12.75 44.41
CA GLU A 340 -38.78 -12.77 42.97
C GLU A 340 -37.97 -11.68 42.26
N PRO A 341 -37.12 -12.03 41.28
CA PRO A 341 -36.27 -11.06 40.62
C PRO A 341 -37.10 -10.27 39.59
N GLN A 342 -37.17 -8.96 39.77
CA GLN A 342 -37.32 -8.07 38.61
C GLN A 342 -36.02 -8.21 37.79
N PRO A 343 -36.09 -8.42 36.46
CA PRO A 343 -34.87 -8.56 35.67
C PRO A 343 -34.03 -7.29 35.78
N GLU A 344 -32.72 -7.47 36.00
CA GLU A 344 -31.76 -6.37 36.14
C GLU A 344 -31.76 -5.51 34.87
N PRO A 345 -31.64 -4.17 34.98
CA PRO A 345 -31.69 -3.25 33.84
C PRO A 345 -30.60 -3.52 32.78
N GLU A 346 -29.53 -4.25 33.13
CA GLU A 346 -28.47 -4.65 32.22
C GLU A 346 -28.92 -5.69 31.17
N ILE A 347 -29.91 -6.54 31.50
CA ILE A 347 -30.38 -7.59 30.56
C ILE A 347 -31.24 -6.99 29.45
N GLN A 348 -32.06 -5.96 29.76
CA GLN A 348 -32.98 -5.37 28.78
C GLN A 348 -32.26 -4.65 27.62
N ASN A 349 -31.02 -4.20 27.84
CA ASN A 349 -30.23 -3.47 26.86
C ASN A 349 -29.05 -4.31 26.31
N SER A 350 -29.19 -5.63 26.32
CA SER A 350 -28.18 -6.56 25.78
C SER A 350 -28.78 -7.37 24.63
N LEU A 351 -27.98 -7.64 23.59
CA LEU A 351 -28.34 -8.61 22.56
C LEU A 351 -28.11 -10.02 23.11
N CYS A 352 -29.12 -10.56 23.79
CA CYS A 352 -29.12 -11.92 24.33
C CYS A 352 -30.53 -12.55 24.35
N PRO A 353 -30.65 -13.89 24.38
CA PRO A 353 -31.95 -14.57 24.42
C PRO A 353 -32.86 -14.12 25.57
N PRO A 354 -32.37 -13.91 26.81
CA PRO A 354 -33.17 -13.34 27.88
C PRO A 354 -33.80 -11.98 27.53
N ALA A 355 -33.08 -11.10 26.84
CA ALA A 355 -33.60 -9.80 26.43
C ALA A 355 -34.75 -9.94 25.42
N VAL A 356 -34.62 -10.86 24.47
CA VAL A 356 -35.68 -11.18 23.50
C VAL A 356 -36.92 -11.71 24.20
N LYS A 357 -36.78 -12.62 25.17
CA LYS A 357 -37.90 -13.15 25.97
C LYS A 357 -38.62 -12.03 26.72
N LEU A 358 -37.88 -11.17 27.40
CA LEU A 358 -38.43 -10.04 28.15
C LEU A 358 -39.18 -9.06 27.23
N LEU A 359 -38.62 -8.74 26.05
CA LEU A 359 -39.29 -7.90 25.05
C LEU A 359 -40.55 -8.54 24.48
N ALA A 360 -40.55 -9.87 24.34
CA ALA A 360 -41.70 -10.64 23.90
C ALA A 360 -42.78 -10.81 24.99
N GLY A 361 -42.49 -10.41 26.23
CA GLY A 361 -43.37 -10.61 27.38
C GLY A 361 -43.44 -12.06 27.85
N LEU A 362 -42.42 -12.85 27.52
CA LEU A 362 -42.23 -14.24 27.98
C LEU A 362 -41.47 -14.25 29.31
N ASP A 363 -41.79 -15.23 30.15
CA ASP A 363 -40.97 -15.49 31.34
C ASP A 363 -39.60 -16.07 30.92
N LEU A 364 -38.57 -15.90 31.75
CA LEU A 364 -37.19 -16.28 31.39
C LEU A 364 -37.02 -17.80 31.14
N ASP A 365 -37.88 -18.61 31.76
CA ASP A 365 -37.94 -20.06 31.62
C ASP A 365 -38.82 -20.54 30.44
N GLU A 366 -39.62 -19.66 29.82
CA GLU A 366 -40.39 -19.98 28.61
C GLU A 366 -39.49 -20.10 27.37
N SER A 367 -39.85 -21.00 26.44
CA SER A 367 -39.07 -21.23 25.21
C SER A 367 -39.34 -20.15 24.17
N LEU A 368 -38.33 -19.81 23.36
CA LEU A 368 -38.50 -18.93 22.19
C LEU A 368 -39.25 -19.62 21.04
N ASP A 369 -39.51 -20.92 21.12
CA ASP A 369 -40.38 -21.68 20.21
C ASP A 369 -41.81 -21.14 20.14
N GLU A 370 -42.27 -20.46 21.19
CA GLU A 370 -43.58 -19.79 21.22
C GLU A 370 -43.66 -18.62 20.21
N LEU A 371 -42.51 -18.15 19.72
CA LEU A 371 -42.41 -17.05 18.76
C LEU A 371 -42.25 -17.57 17.33
N THR A 372 -42.96 -16.94 16.40
CA THR A 372 -42.70 -17.14 14.96
C THR A 372 -41.35 -16.55 14.57
N ASP A 373 -40.75 -17.04 13.49
CA ASP A 373 -39.47 -16.51 12.98
C ASP A 373 -39.54 -15.00 12.71
N ARG A 374 -40.67 -14.53 12.17
CA ARG A 374 -40.96 -13.10 12.01
C ARG A 374 -41.00 -12.33 13.34
N ALA A 375 -41.59 -12.91 14.38
CA ALA A 375 -41.63 -12.28 15.70
C ALA A 375 -40.24 -12.22 16.33
N LYS A 376 -39.46 -13.31 16.25
CA LYS A 376 -38.05 -13.33 16.68
C LYS A 376 -37.26 -12.24 15.96
N ALA A 377 -37.33 -12.19 14.63
CA ALA A 377 -36.68 -11.17 13.81
C ALA A 377 -37.06 -9.73 14.21
N ALA A 378 -38.34 -9.47 14.47
CA ALA A 378 -38.81 -8.16 14.92
C ALA A 378 -38.23 -7.75 16.28
N TYR A 379 -38.13 -8.67 17.24
CA TYR A 379 -37.51 -8.38 18.53
C TYR A 379 -36.00 -8.22 18.43
N VAL A 380 -35.32 -9.02 17.61
CA VAL A 380 -33.90 -8.86 17.32
C VAL A 380 -33.63 -7.48 16.72
N TRP A 381 -34.37 -7.08 15.69
CA TRP A 381 -34.21 -5.76 15.08
C TRP A 381 -34.46 -4.63 16.08
N LYS A 382 -35.48 -4.79 16.93
CA LYS A 382 -35.75 -3.83 18.01
C LYS A 382 -34.55 -3.70 18.96
N LEU A 383 -33.95 -4.81 19.40
CA LEU A 383 -32.75 -4.79 20.23
C LEU A 383 -31.56 -4.15 19.52
N ILE A 384 -31.33 -4.46 18.25
CA ILE A 384 -30.26 -3.81 17.45
C ILE A 384 -30.42 -2.29 17.46
N LYS A 385 -31.64 -1.76 17.39
CA LYS A 385 -31.88 -0.31 17.45
C LYS A 385 -31.77 0.29 18.85
N GLU A 386 -32.12 -0.47 19.88
CA GLU A 386 -32.09 -0.01 21.28
C GLU A 386 -30.70 -0.17 21.91
N THR A 387 -29.81 -0.96 21.30
CA THR A 387 -28.43 -1.18 21.74
C THR A 387 -27.43 -0.45 20.84
N ASP A 388 -26.38 0.09 21.45
CA ASP A 388 -25.29 0.80 20.74
C ASP A 388 -24.17 -0.16 20.31
N THR A 389 -24.52 -1.43 20.04
CA THR A 389 -23.55 -2.52 19.78
C THR A 389 -23.38 -2.82 18.31
N PHE A 390 -24.47 -2.75 17.54
CA PHE A 390 -24.43 -2.96 16.10
C PHE A 390 -25.20 -1.85 15.42
N HIS A 391 -24.64 -1.32 14.35
CA HIS A 391 -25.31 -0.33 13.51
C HIS A 391 -25.37 -0.86 12.09
N VAL A 392 -26.59 -0.96 11.58
CA VAL A 392 -26.87 -1.41 10.21
C VAL A 392 -27.72 -0.36 9.53
N ARG A 393 -27.44 -0.10 8.26
CA ARG A 393 -28.18 0.82 7.40
C ARG A 393 -28.42 0.18 6.04
N LEU A 394 -29.50 0.61 5.41
CA LEU A 394 -29.90 0.16 4.09
C LEU A 394 -29.85 1.34 3.14
N THR A 395 -29.18 1.20 1.99
CA THR A 395 -29.20 2.25 0.97
C THR A 395 -30.56 2.29 0.28
N ARG A 396 -31.11 3.48 0.13
CA ARG A 396 -32.39 3.72 -0.53
C ARG A 396 -32.41 3.28 -1.98
N GLU A 397 -31.30 3.51 -2.67
CA GLU A 397 -31.19 3.36 -4.12
C GLU A 397 -30.96 1.91 -4.54
N THR A 398 -30.07 1.20 -3.82
CA THR A 398 -29.64 -0.15 -4.18
C THR A 398 -30.16 -1.22 -3.23
N GLN A 399 -30.76 -0.86 -2.09
CA GLN A 399 -31.15 -1.78 -1.02
C GLN A 399 -29.94 -2.61 -0.52
N GLU A 400 -28.75 -2.02 -0.57
CA GLU A 400 -27.52 -2.63 -0.08
C GLU A 400 -27.41 -2.40 1.42
N LEU A 401 -27.04 -3.45 2.17
CA LEU A 401 -26.88 -3.41 3.61
C LEU A 401 -25.45 -3.03 3.98
N TRP A 402 -25.33 -1.98 4.77
CA TRP A 402 -24.07 -1.45 5.30
C TRP A 402 -24.06 -1.61 6.81
N ALA A 403 -22.89 -1.83 7.40
CA ALA A 403 -22.72 -1.81 8.83
C ALA A 403 -21.50 -1.03 9.29
N PHE A 404 -21.61 -0.57 10.53
CA PHE A 404 -20.54 0.14 11.22
C PHE A 404 -19.61 -0.86 11.90
N ASP A 405 -18.36 -0.82 11.50
CA ASP A 405 -17.26 -1.53 12.12
C ASP A 405 -16.75 -0.71 13.30
N SER A 406 -17.09 -1.13 14.52
CA SER A 406 -16.68 -0.45 15.74
C SER A 406 -15.16 -0.46 16.00
N SER A 407 -14.41 -1.37 15.35
CA SER A 407 -12.96 -1.47 15.52
C SER A 407 -12.21 -0.38 14.75
N THR A 408 -12.70 -0.06 13.55
CA THR A 408 -12.13 0.98 12.67
C THR A 408 -12.92 2.29 12.74
N GLY A 409 -14.14 2.26 13.29
CA GLY A 409 -15.05 3.41 13.31
C GLY A 409 -15.60 3.78 11.92
N THR A 410 -15.63 2.83 10.97
CA THR A 410 -16.02 3.08 9.58
C THR A 410 -17.24 2.26 9.16
N TRP A 411 -17.90 2.65 8.07
CA TRP A 411 -19.01 1.92 7.46
C TRP A 411 -18.54 1.11 6.26
N LYS A 412 -18.93 -0.17 6.22
CA LYS A 412 -18.61 -1.13 5.15
C LYS A 412 -19.88 -1.78 4.59
N PRO A 413 -19.88 -2.24 3.32
CA PRO A 413 -21.00 -2.97 2.72
C PRO A 413 -21.08 -4.44 3.20
N ASP A 414 -20.97 -4.67 4.52
CA ASP A 414 -20.99 -6.01 5.13
C ASP A 414 -22.24 -6.25 6.01
N GLY A 415 -23.28 -5.42 5.84
CA GLY A 415 -24.38 -5.36 6.81
C GLY A 415 -25.15 -6.67 6.98
N GLU A 416 -25.19 -7.54 5.98
CA GLU A 416 -25.72 -8.90 6.14
C GLU A 416 -24.98 -9.72 7.19
N ARG A 417 -23.63 -9.70 7.15
CA ARG A 417 -22.78 -10.40 8.11
C ARG A 417 -23.02 -9.89 9.52
N THR A 418 -23.10 -8.57 9.67
CA THR A 418 -23.38 -7.92 10.96
C THR A 418 -24.77 -8.28 11.50
N LEU A 419 -25.80 -8.32 10.64
CA LEU A 419 -27.13 -8.76 11.03
C LEU A 419 -27.13 -10.23 11.50
N LYS A 420 -26.40 -11.12 10.81
CA LYS A 420 -26.25 -12.52 11.24
C LYS A 420 -25.60 -12.59 12.63
N GLN A 421 -24.52 -11.85 12.86
CA GLN A 421 -23.85 -11.80 14.16
C GLN A 421 -24.77 -11.27 15.28
N ALA A 422 -25.51 -10.19 15.02
CA ALA A 422 -26.44 -9.61 15.97
C ALA A 422 -27.60 -10.56 16.31
N ALA A 423 -28.17 -11.22 15.29
CA ALA A 423 -29.24 -12.21 15.47
C ALA A 423 -28.80 -13.41 16.30
N ARG A 424 -27.57 -13.93 16.07
CA ARG A 424 -27.00 -15.03 16.86
C ARG A 424 -26.62 -14.64 18.28
N LYS A 425 -26.29 -13.37 18.54
CA LYS A 425 -26.14 -12.91 19.92
C LYS A 425 -27.50 -12.85 20.61
N ALA A 426 -28.52 -12.34 19.92
CA ALA A 426 -29.86 -12.16 20.46
C ALA A 426 -30.66 -13.47 20.61
N LEU A 427 -30.35 -14.51 19.83
CA LEU A 427 -31.06 -15.78 19.80
C LEU A 427 -30.06 -16.92 19.96
N ASP A 428 -30.41 -17.94 20.73
CA ASP A 428 -29.55 -19.13 20.80
C ASP A 428 -29.58 -19.93 19.47
N PRO A 429 -28.58 -20.79 19.22
CA PRO A 429 -28.45 -21.54 17.97
C PRO A 429 -29.67 -22.35 17.54
N VAL A 430 -30.51 -22.78 18.49
CA VAL A 430 -31.70 -23.59 18.20
C VAL A 430 -32.83 -22.72 17.64
N HIS A 431 -32.87 -21.43 18.01
CA HIS A 431 -33.94 -20.51 17.62
C HIS A 431 -33.54 -19.55 16.49
N TYR A 432 -32.28 -19.57 16.05
CA TYR A 432 -31.77 -18.87 14.87
C TYR A 432 -31.64 -19.81 13.66
N GLY A 433 -31.91 -19.30 12.46
CA GLY A 433 -31.74 -20.04 11.21
C GLY A 433 -32.08 -19.17 9.99
N GLY A 434 -31.92 -19.72 8.78
CA GLY A 434 -32.08 -18.96 7.52
C GLY A 434 -33.41 -18.21 7.40
N ASN A 435 -34.53 -18.81 7.82
CA ASN A 435 -35.84 -18.13 7.79
C ASN A 435 -35.90 -16.90 8.72
N VAL A 436 -35.29 -16.98 9.91
CA VAL A 436 -35.23 -15.86 10.85
C VAL A 436 -34.38 -14.74 10.27
N PHE A 437 -33.28 -15.08 9.59
CA PHE A 437 -32.42 -14.11 8.92
C PHE A 437 -33.12 -13.39 7.77
N GLU A 438 -33.85 -14.12 6.91
CA GLU A 438 -34.65 -13.51 5.84
C GLU A 438 -35.75 -12.60 6.41
N GLU A 439 -36.44 -13.01 7.47
CA GLU A 439 -37.42 -12.16 8.14
C GLU A 439 -36.78 -10.93 8.81
N LEU A 440 -35.53 -11.05 9.30
CA LEU A 440 -34.76 -9.93 9.85
C LEU A 440 -34.40 -8.93 8.78
N LYS A 441 -33.92 -9.37 7.61
CA LYS A 441 -33.72 -8.49 6.44
C LYS A 441 -35.01 -7.76 6.07
N ASN A 442 -36.12 -8.49 6.01
CA ASN A 442 -37.44 -7.88 5.77
C ASN A 442 -37.83 -6.85 6.86
N GLN A 443 -37.41 -7.02 8.12
CA GLN A 443 -37.63 -5.99 9.16
C GLN A 443 -36.81 -4.73 8.90
N VAL A 444 -35.55 -4.89 8.49
CA VAL A 444 -34.66 -3.76 8.16
C VAL A 444 -35.19 -3.00 6.94
N GLU A 445 -35.57 -3.71 5.88
CA GLU A 445 -36.16 -3.13 4.66
C GLU A 445 -37.49 -2.42 4.92
N ALA A 446 -38.28 -2.90 5.89
CA ALA A 446 -39.55 -2.29 6.26
C ALA A 446 -39.40 -1.08 7.21
N ASP A 447 -38.19 -0.79 7.70
CA ASP A 447 -37.93 0.27 8.68
C ASP A 447 -37.35 1.54 8.03
N PRO A 448 -38.13 2.64 7.95
CA PRO A 448 -37.65 3.90 7.38
C PRO A 448 -36.47 4.52 8.15
N GLU A 449 -36.21 4.14 9.41
CA GLU A 449 -35.06 4.62 10.19
C GLU A 449 -33.76 3.89 9.81
N ALA A 450 -33.85 2.72 9.19
CA ALA A 450 -32.70 1.99 8.65
C ALA A 450 -32.23 2.57 7.31
N GLU A 451 -33.14 3.20 6.56
CA GLU A 451 -32.91 3.69 5.21
C GLU A 451 -32.10 4.99 5.21
N VAL A 452 -31.02 5.02 4.44
CA VAL A 452 -30.19 6.21 4.17
C VAL A 452 -29.93 6.35 2.68
N TYR A 453 -29.63 7.56 2.23
CA TYR A 453 -29.15 7.77 0.86
C TYR A 453 -27.67 7.37 0.77
N ARG A 454 -27.22 6.90 -0.39
CA ARG A 454 -25.82 6.52 -0.59
C ARG A 454 -24.85 7.69 -0.33
N ASP A 455 -25.27 8.91 -0.64
CA ASP A 455 -24.53 10.16 -0.43
C ASP A 455 -24.46 10.61 1.04
N THR A 456 -25.21 9.96 1.94
CA THR A 456 -25.09 10.16 3.39
C THR A 456 -23.80 9.54 3.92
N PHE A 457 -23.27 8.51 3.24
CA PHE A 457 -21.99 7.92 3.57
C PHE A 457 -20.84 8.81 3.10
N GLY A 458 -19.93 9.12 4.01
CA GLY A 458 -18.89 10.11 3.85
C GLY A 458 -18.86 11.06 5.04
N ILE A 459 -17.83 11.89 5.10
CA ILE A 459 -17.61 12.83 6.19
C ILE A 459 -17.82 14.25 5.67
N GLU A 460 -18.41 15.10 6.51
CA GLU A 460 -18.60 16.52 6.22
C GLU A 460 -17.26 17.21 5.87
N ALA A 461 -17.28 18.09 4.88
CA ALA A 461 -16.12 18.88 4.49
C ALA A 461 -15.50 19.61 5.68
N GLY A 462 -14.18 19.52 5.83
CA GLY A 462 -13.44 20.11 6.95
C GLY A 462 -13.36 19.23 8.20
N LYS A 463 -13.92 18.02 8.15
CA LYS A 463 -13.71 16.98 9.16
C LYS A 463 -12.85 15.85 8.58
N LEU A 464 -12.08 15.19 9.43
CA LEU A 464 -11.19 14.10 9.03
C LEU A 464 -11.15 13.01 10.12
N PRO A 465 -11.59 11.77 9.85
CA PRO A 465 -11.42 10.67 10.79
C PRO A 465 -9.93 10.28 10.85
N VAL A 466 -9.37 10.34 12.05
CA VAL A 466 -8.01 9.94 12.41
C VAL A 466 -8.08 8.89 13.51
N LYS A 467 -7.01 8.14 13.76
CA LYS A 467 -6.99 6.99 14.69
C LYS A 467 -7.56 7.30 16.07
N ASN A 468 -7.32 8.52 16.58
CA ASN A 468 -7.77 8.97 17.90
C ASN A 468 -9.09 9.77 17.88
N GLY A 469 -9.81 9.86 16.76
CA GLY A 469 -11.17 10.42 16.69
C GLY A 469 -11.50 11.17 15.40
N LEU A 470 -12.58 11.95 15.43
CA LEU A 470 -12.94 12.86 14.34
C LEU A 470 -12.31 14.24 14.58
N LEU A 471 -11.39 14.61 13.70
CA LEU A 471 -10.66 15.88 13.73
C LEU A 471 -11.43 16.98 12.98
N ASP A 472 -11.55 18.16 13.60
CA ASP A 472 -11.95 19.40 12.94
C ASP A 472 -10.71 20.11 12.37
N LEU A 473 -10.56 20.12 11.04
CA LEU A 473 -9.37 20.63 10.37
C LEU A 473 -9.17 22.14 10.62
N GLN A 474 -10.26 22.91 10.66
CA GLN A 474 -10.19 24.35 10.91
C GLN A 474 -9.66 24.67 12.31
N THR A 475 -10.18 23.98 13.31
CA THR A 475 -9.76 24.14 14.71
C THR A 475 -8.33 23.64 14.90
N ALA A 476 -7.96 22.54 14.26
CA ALA A 476 -6.59 22.01 14.27
C ALA A 476 -5.60 23.02 13.66
N TYR A 477 -5.94 23.61 12.52
CA TYR A 477 -5.15 24.66 11.87
C TYR A 477 -4.96 25.90 12.76
N GLU A 478 -6.03 26.39 13.39
CA GLU A 478 -5.96 27.52 14.33
C GLU A 478 -5.05 27.21 15.52
N ASN A 479 -5.11 25.99 16.05
CA ASN A 479 -4.25 25.56 17.15
C ASN A 479 -2.78 25.54 16.76
N LEU A 480 -2.45 25.01 15.57
CA LEU A 480 -1.07 24.92 15.06
C LEU A 480 -0.47 26.30 14.75
N THR A 481 -1.26 27.23 14.19
CA THR A 481 -0.74 28.53 13.69
C THR A 481 -0.88 29.69 14.68
N SER A 482 -1.93 29.70 15.50
CA SER A 482 -2.24 30.80 16.41
C SER A 482 -1.95 30.46 17.88
N GLY A 483 -1.51 29.22 18.17
CA GLY A 483 -1.25 28.74 19.52
C GLY A 483 -2.51 28.67 20.38
N THR A 484 -3.70 28.58 19.77
CA THR A 484 -4.94 28.37 20.51
C THR A 484 -5.00 26.93 21.06
N SER A 485 -5.71 26.71 22.16
CA SER A 485 -5.96 25.38 22.71
C SER A 485 -7.46 25.09 22.68
N LYS A 486 -8.05 25.13 21.50
CA LYS A 486 -9.45 24.70 21.30
C LYS A 486 -9.49 23.19 21.12
N GLN A 487 -10.59 22.56 21.54
CA GLN A 487 -10.80 21.13 21.33
C GLN A 487 -11.09 20.86 19.84
N ALA A 488 -10.09 20.37 19.11
CA ALA A 488 -10.21 19.99 17.69
C ALA A 488 -10.71 18.54 17.49
N LEU A 489 -10.59 17.70 18.52
CA LEU A 489 -10.86 16.26 18.45
C LEU A 489 -12.08 15.86 19.30
N ARG A 490 -12.90 14.98 18.75
CA ARG A 490 -13.97 14.27 19.47
C ARG A 490 -14.02 12.81 19.02
N ASP A 491 -14.69 11.96 19.79
CA ASP A 491 -14.91 10.57 19.40
C ASP A 491 -15.66 10.48 18.06
N LEU A 492 -15.22 9.53 17.22
CA LEU A 492 -15.88 9.16 15.98
C LEU A 492 -17.14 8.34 16.30
N LYS A 493 -18.25 8.62 15.62
CA LYS A 493 -19.56 8.02 15.89
C LYS A 493 -20.14 7.36 14.65
N PRO A 494 -21.00 6.34 14.80
CA PRO A 494 -21.73 5.75 13.67
C PRO A 494 -22.50 6.79 12.85
N THR A 495 -23.03 7.83 13.50
CA THR A 495 -23.77 8.91 12.84
C THR A 495 -22.90 9.87 12.03
N ASP A 496 -21.57 9.72 12.08
CA ASP A 496 -20.64 10.49 11.24
C ASP A 496 -20.48 9.86 9.86
N TYR A 497 -20.92 8.61 9.68
CA TYR A 497 -20.93 7.91 8.40
C TYR A 497 -19.56 7.84 7.68
N ALA A 498 -18.45 7.83 8.44
CA ALA A 498 -17.11 7.66 7.89
C ALA A 498 -16.99 6.39 7.07
N LEU A 499 -16.50 6.51 5.84
CA LEU A 499 -16.17 5.37 4.96
C LEU A 499 -14.73 4.89 5.14
N SER A 500 -13.88 5.73 5.69
CA SER A 500 -12.46 5.46 5.91
C SER A 500 -11.93 6.31 7.07
N GLN A 501 -10.80 5.88 7.63
CA GLN A 501 -10.08 6.58 8.69
C GLN A 501 -8.59 6.61 8.33
N LEU A 502 -7.88 7.66 8.72
CA LEU A 502 -6.41 7.66 8.67
C LEU A 502 -5.86 6.86 9.87
N ASP A 503 -4.94 5.94 9.62
CA ASP A 503 -4.16 5.22 10.65
C ASP A 503 -3.06 6.12 11.26
N VAL A 504 -3.42 7.35 11.60
CA VAL A 504 -2.52 8.37 12.16
C VAL A 504 -3.23 9.04 13.31
N GLU A 505 -2.52 9.34 14.39
CA GLU A 505 -3.06 10.12 15.50
C GLU A 505 -2.84 11.62 15.27
N TYR A 506 -3.84 12.44 15.60
CA TYR A 506 -3.60 13.87 15.72
C TYR A 506 -2.93 14.20 17.05
N GLN A 507 -1.67 14.63 16.98
CA GLN A 507 -0.87 15.09 18.12
C GLN A 507 -0.35 16.50 17.81
N PRO A 508 -0.92 17.58 18.40
CA PRO A 508 -0.58 18.95 18.03
C PRO A 508 0.87 19.35 18.36
N ASP A 509 1.54 18.58 19.21
CA ASP A 509 2.92 18.78 19.68
C ASP A 509 3.92 17.76 19.08
N ALA A 510 3.52 17.03 18.03
CA ALA A 510 4.40 16.08 17.34
C ALA A 510 5.69 16.74 16.83
N ASP A 511 6.84 16.10 17.06
CA ASP A 511 8.14 16.57 16.58
C ASP A 511 8.22 16.46 15.05
N ASN A 512 8.39 17.60 14.40
CA ASN A 512 8.43 17.71 12.95
C ASN A 512 9.85 17.74 12.37
N THR A 513 10.89 17.67 13.21
CA THR A 513 12.29 17.86 12.83
C THR A 513 12.72 16.89 11.72
N THR A 514 12.40 15.60 11.85
CA THR A 514 12.81 14.59 10.85
C THR A 514 12.16 14.85 9.48
N TRP A 515 10.86 15.14 9.47
CA TRP A 515 10.12 15.43 8.24
C TRP A 515 10.58 16.72 7.56
N TYR A 516 10.75 17.81 8.33
CA TYR A 516 11.19 19.10 7.79
C TYR A 516 12.61 19.04 7.23
N ASN A 517 13.53 18.36 7.90
CA ASN A 517 14.89 18.15 7.37
C ASN A 517 14.84 17.37 6.06
N PHE A 518 14.10 16.26 6.01
CA PHE A 518 13.95 15.47 4.77
C PHE A 518 13.39 16.31 3.62
N ILE A 519 12.31 17.06 3.83
CA ILE A 519 11.71 17.90 2.78
C ILE A 519 12.65 19.03 2.35
N GLY A 520 13.33 19.68 3.30
CA GLY A 520 14.30 20.73 3.02
C GLY A 520 15.53 20.24 2.26
N ASP A 521 15.93 18.99 2.50
CA ASP A 521 17.07 18.36 1.83
C ASP A 521 16.71 17.81 0.44
N THR A 522 15.43 17.51 0.15
CA THR A 522 15.02 16.85 -1.10
C THR A 522 14.44 17.80 -2.15
N VAL A 523 13.83 18.90 -1.73
CA VAL A 523 13.07 19.79 -2.63
C VAL A 523 13.51 21.24 -2.44
N GLU A 524 13.54 22.02 -3.53
CA GLU A 524 13.81 23.45 -3.47
C GLU A 524 12.89 24.15 -2.44
N THR A 525 13.45 25.06 -1.64
CA THR A 525 12.71 25.77 -0.58
C THR A 525 11.44 26.47 -1.09
N SER A 526 11.44 26.93 -2.35
CA SER A 526 10.28 27.58 -2.98
C SER A 526 9.10 26.62 -3.22
N LYS A 527 9.33 25.31 -3.27
CA LYS A 527 8.32 24.30 -3.60
C LYS A 527 7.78 23.54 -2.39
N ILE A 528 8.43 23.67 -1.23
CA ILE A 528 8.01 23.05 0.03
C ILE A 528 6.56 23.45 0.38
N GLN A 529 6.24 24.74 0.28
CA GLN A 529 4.88 25.24 0.56
C GLN A 529 3.85 24.68 -0.40
N THR A 530 4.16 24.62 -1.70
CA THR A 530 3.28 24.04 -2.72
C THR A 530 2.99 22.56 -2.44
N LEU A 531 4.02 21.79 -2.05
CA LEU A 531 3.85 20.39 -1.65
C LEU A 531 2.99 20.28 -0.40
N GLN A 532 3.24 21.11 0.61
CA GLN A 532 2.47 21.14 1.86
C GLN A 532 0.99 21.40 1.60
N GLU A 533 0.69 22.39 0.75
CA GLU A 533 -0.67 22.72 0.33
C GLU A 533 -1.32 21.59 -0.45
N TYR A 534 -0.58 20.90 -1.31
CA TYR A 534 -1.11 19.79 -2.10
C TYR A 534 -1.42 18.55 -1.25
N ILE A 535 -0.54 18.20 -0.32
CA ILE A 535 -0.82 17.12 0.64
C ILE A 535 -1.97 17.53 1.57
N GLY A 536 -2.04 18.78 2.00
CA GLY A 536 -3.18 19.32 2.74
C GLY A 536 -4.49 19.27 1.95
N HIS A 537 -4.46 19.52 0.64
CA HIS A 537 -5.62 19.40 -0.24
C HIS A 537 -6.19 17.98 -0.24
N CYS A 538 -5.34 16.95 -0.15
CA CYS A 538 -5.77 15.54 -0.09
C CYS A 538 -6.59 15.22 1.17
N LEU A 539 -6.53 16.03 2.23
CA LEU A 539 -7.32 15.84 3.45
C LEU A 539 -8.77 16.35 3.31
N HIS A 540 -9.09 17.04 2.22
CA HIS A 540 -10.36 17.71 2.05
C HIS A 540 -11.27 16.97 1.07
N ARG A 541 -12.47 16.58 1.53
CA ARG A 541 -13.50 15.87 0.76
C ARG A 541 -14.35 16.79 -0.13
N GLU A 542 -13.72 17.81 -0.72
CA GLU A 542 -14.30 18.64 -1.77
C GLU A 542 -13.20 19.00 -2.75
N ASN A 543 -13.46 18.79 -4.05
CA ASN A 543 -12.55 19.23 -5.09
C ASN A 543 -12.60 20.76 -5.23
N LEU A 544 -11.84 21.44 -4.37
CA LEU A 544 -11.72 22.89 -4.35
C LEU A 544 -10.92 23.42 -5.53
N PHE A 545 -10.00 22.61 -6.07
CA PHE A 545 -9.02 23.04 -7.05
C PHE A 545 -8.79 22.01 -8.14
N GLU A 546 -8.98 22.43 -9.39
CA GLU A 546 -8.71 21.57 -10.55
C GLU A 546 -7.19 21.42 -10.78
N ARG A 547 -6.52 20.63 -9.94
CA ARG A 547 -5.07 20.42 -9.94
C ARG A 547 -4.68 18.94 -9.79
N ALA A 548 -3.49 18.63 -10.31
CA ALA A 548 -2.79 17.37 -10.25
C ALA A 548 -1.31 17.67 -9.97
N LEU A 549 -0.66 16.89 -9.11
CA LEU A 549 0.76 17.02 -8.77
C LEU A 549 1.58 16.04 -9.59
N LEU A 550 2.61 16.52 -10.26
CA LEU A 550 3.63 15.72 -10.93
C LEU A 550 4.98 15.93 -10.26
N LEU A 551 5.56 14.86 -9.74
CA LEU A 551 6.89 14.78 -9.19
C LEU A 551 7.86 14.27 -10.26
N VAL A 552 8.93 15.03 -10.52
CA VAL A 552 9.93 14.72 -11.55
C VAL A 552 11.31 14.60 -10.92
N GLY A 553 12.10 13.62 -11.36
CA GLY A 553 13.54 13.61 -11.13
C GLY A 553 14.18 12.22 -11.30
N SER A 554 15.49 12.22 -11.52
CA SER A 554 16.29 11.16 -12.19
C SER A 554 16.65 9.92 -11.34
N GLY A 555 15.81 9.52 -10.39
CA GLY A 555 16.13 8.43 -9.46
C GLY A 555 17.11 8.85 -8.35
N GLU A 556 17.14 8.08 -7.24
CA GLU A 556 18.00 8.33 -6.06
C GLU A 556 17.89 9.74 -5.42
N ASN A 557 16.75 10.41 -5.60
CA ASN A 557 16.55 11.82 -5.20
C ASN A 557 15.57 12.03 -4.02
N GLY A 558 15.16 10.94 -3.37
CA GLY A 558 14.19 10.98 -2.26
C GLY A 558 12.72 11.02 -2.69
N LYS A 559 12.40 11.03 -3.99
CA LYS A 559 11.01 11.00 -4.50
C LYS A 559 10.24 9.76 -4.02
N SER A 560 10.83 8.56 -4.15
CA SER A 560 10.19 7.32 -3.68
C SER A 560 10.01 7.31 -2.16
N THR A 561 10.97 7.85 -1.41
CA THR A 561 10.87 8.01 0.04
C THR A 561 9.73 8.96 0.44
N PHE A 562 9.56 10.06 -0.30
CA PHE A 562 8.45 10.99 -0.11
C PHE A 562 7.10 10.33 -0.37
N LEU A 563 6.96 9.64 -1.51
CA LEU A 563 5.71 8.97 -1.88
C LEU A 563 5.34 7.89 -0.86
N ASN A 564 6.29 7.05 -0.45
CA ASN A 564 6.06 6.03 0.57
C ASN A 564 5.59 6.66 1.91
N ALA A 565 6.21 7.76 2.34
CA ALA A 565 5.78 8.46 3.55
C ALA A 565 4.35 9.02 3.43
N ILE A 566 3.98 9.56 2.26
CA ILE A 566 2.63 10.07 1.99
C ILE A 566 1.60 8.93 1.86
N GLU A 567 1.95 7.82 1.21
CA GLU A 567 1.11 6.62 1.09
C GLU A 567 0.82 6.04 2.48
N ARG A 568 1.84 5.90 3.34
CA ARG A 568 1.64 5.41 4.71
C ARG A 568 0.85 6.40 5.57
N PHE A 569 1.05 7.70 5.38
CA PHE A 569 0.32 8.76 6.06
C PHE A 569 -1.18 8.75 5.71
N LEU A 570 -1.51 8.62 4.43
CA LEU A 570 -2.91 8.55 3.98
C LEU A 570 -3.51 7.17 4.29
N GLY A 571 -2.71 6.10 4.25
CA GLY A 571 -3.14 4.73 4.46
C GLY A 571 -3.81 4.10 3.24
N GLU A 572 -3.69 2.78 3.10
CA GLU A 572 -4.14 2.01 1.94
C GLU A 572 -5.64 2.10 1.69
N ASP A 573 -6.43 2.19 2.76
CA ASP A 573 -7.88 2.41 2.67
C ASP A 573 -8.24 3.75 2.02
N ASN A 574 -7.32 4.71 2.00
CA ASN A 574 -7.52 6.04 1.45
C ASN A 574 -6.73 6.32 0.16
N THR A 575 -5.88 5.40 -0.29
CA THR A 575 -5.08 5.55 -1.51
C THR A 575 -5.47 4.53 -2.59
N THR A 576 -5.05 4.81 -3.81
CA THR A 576 -5.12 3.93 -4.98
C THR A 576 -4.00 4.31 -5.96
N SER A 577 -3.68 3.42 -6.91
CA SER A 577 -2.52 3.56 -7.81
C SER A 577 -2.89 3.54 -9.30
N VAL A 578 -4.12 3.92 -9.64
CA VAL A 578 -4.61 3.91 -11.03
C VAL A 578 -3.75 4.81 -11.91
N SER A 579 -3.16 4.22 -12.94
CA SER A 579 -2.38 4.96 -13.93
C SER A 579 -3.27 5.90 -14.75
N PRO A 580 -2.77 7.10 -15.13
CA PRO A 580 -3.48 7.99 -16.04
C PRO A 580 -3.89 7.35 -17.36
N PHE A 581 -3.15 6.36 -17.82
CA PHE A 581 -3.44 5.66 -19.07
C PHE A 581 -4.71 4.79 -18.93
N ASP A 582 -5.00 4.30 -17.73
CA ASP A 582 -6.13 3.42 -17.41
C ASP A 582 -7.39 4.16 -17.01
N PHE A 583 -7.39 5.50 -16.97
CA PHE A 583 -8.62 6.27 -16.72
C PHE A 583 -9.73 6.01 -17.76
N GLY A 584 -9.43 5.36 -18.89
CA GLY A 584 -10.43 4.87 -19.84
C GLY A 584 -11.22 3.65 -19.34
N ASP A 585 -10.70 2.90 -18.38
CA ASP A 585 -11.24 1.64 -17.89
C ASP A 585 -12.17 1.83 -16.68
N LYS A 586 -13.34 1.15 -16.68
CA LYS A 586 -14.37 1.37 -15.64
C LYS A 586 -14.06 0.65 -14.32
N PRO A 587 -13.56 -0.61 -14.32
CA PRO A 587 -12.98 -1.24 -13.15
C PRO A 587 -11.86 -0.42 -12.51
N ALA A 588 -10.91 0.10 -13.29
CA ALA A 588 -9.86 0.97 -12.75
C ALA A 588 -10.46 2.21 -12.05
N LEU A 589 -11.38 2.93 -12.69
CA LEU A 589 -12.05 4.09 -12.07
C LEU A 589 -12.84 3.73 -10.80
N ALA A 590 -13.43 2.53 -10.73
CA ALA A 590 -14.20 2.12 -9.56
C ALA A 590 -13.35 2.03 -8.28
N GLN A 591 -12.03 1.79 -8.41
CA GLN A 591 -11.11 1.73 -7.27
C GLN A 591 -10.88 3.11 -6.61
N MET A 592 -11.17 4.19 -7.34
CA MET A 592 -10.97 5.56 -6.87
C MET A 592 -12.14 6.08 -6.03
N GLU A 593 -13.27 5.37 -6.00
CA GLU A 593 -14.45 5.77 -5.23
C GLU A 593 -14.10 5.88 -3.73
N GLY A 594 -14.31 7.07 -3.15
CA GLY A 594 -14.10 7.29 -1.72
C GLY A 594 -12.62 7.39 -1.28
N LYS A 595 -11.65 7.33 -2.20
CA LYS A 595 -10.22 7.47 -1.88
C LYS A 595 -9.80 8.94 -1.74
N LEU A 596 -8.92 9.25 -0.78
CA LEU A 596 -8.35 10.59 -0.56
C LEU A 596 -7.27 10.94 -1.59
N ALA A 597 -6.58 9.96 -2.15
CA ALA A 597 -5.57 10.21 -3.16
C ALA A 597 -5.40 9.04 -4.14
N ASN A 598 -4.97 9.38 -5.35
CA ASN A 598 -4.46 8.45 -6.34
C ASN A 598 -2.99 8.75 -6.57
N ILE A 599 -2.13 7.82 -6.19
CA ILE A 599 -0.67 7.96 -6.22
C ILE A 599 -0.13 6.92 -7.21
N SER A 600 0.37 7.38 -8.36
CA SER A 600 0.85 6.49 -9.43
C SER A 600 2.28 6.85 -9.84
N VAL A 601 3.15 5.83 -9.90
CA VAL A 601 4.62 5.98 -10.06
C VAL A 601 5.08 5.74 -11.52
N GLU A 602 4.17 5.47 -12.44
CA GLU A 602 4.50 5.07 -13.82
C GLU A 602 3.81 5.98 -14.85
N LEU A 603 4.57 6.92 -15.43
CA LEU A 603 4.13 7.71 -16.57
C LEU A 603 4.84 7.32 -17.88
N ASP A 604 5.58 6.22 -17.88
CA ASP A 604 6.63 5.99 -18.85
C ASP A 604 6.05 5.36 -20.14
N GLY A 605 6.48 5.85 -21.31
CA GLY A 605 6.24 5.22 -22.63
C GLY A 605 4.83 5.31 -23.22
N ALA A 606 3.78 5.53 -22.43
CA ALA A 606 2.40 5.63 -22.92
C ALA A 606 1.91 7.09 -23.07
N SER A 607 0.87 7.27 -23.89
CA SER A 607 0.43 8.58 -24.36
C SER A 607 -1.01 8.84 -23.92
N LEU A 608 -1.23 9.85 -23.07
CA LEU A 608 -2.56 10.20 -22.55
C LEU A 608 -3.46 10.71 -23.71
N LYS A 609 -4.38 9.86 -24.20
CA LYS A 609 -5.24 10.15 -25.35
C LYS A 609 -6.68 9.77 -25.09
N GLY A 610 -7.59 10.29 -25.93
CA GLY A 610 -8.97 9.83 -26.03
C GLY A 610 -9.73 9.87 -24.71
N LYS A 611 -10.24 8.71 -24.28
CA LYS A 611 -11.09 8.58 -23.10
C LYS A 611 -10.34 8.87 -21.80
N SER A 612 -9.08 8.44 -21.70
CA SER A 612 -8.25 8.66 -20.50
C SER A 612 -7.95 10.16 -20.28
N LEU A 613 -7.67 10.92 -21.35
CA LEU A 613 -7.53 12.39 -21.26
C LEU A 613 -8.83 13.09 -20.84
N SER A 614 -9.97 12.63 -21.37
CA SER A 614 -11.28 13.16 -20.99
C SER A 614 -11.59 12.88 -19.51
N ASN A 615 -11.34 11.65 -19.07
CA ASN A 615 -11.57 11.25 -17.69
C ASN A 615 -10.57 11.88 -16.71
N PHE A 616 -9.32 12.13 -17.10
CA PHE A 616 -8.39 12.95 -16.31
C PHE A 616 -8.96 14.34 -16.00
N LYS A 617 -9.54 15.02 -17.00
CA LYS A 617 -10.15 16.34 -16.83
C LYS A 617 -11.38 16.30 -15.91
N LYS A 618 -12.12 15.20 -15.93
CA LYS A 618 -13.28 14.94 -15.07
C LYS A 618 -12.88 14.62 -13.63
N LEU A 619 -11.89 13.75 -13.44
CA LEU A 619 -11.33 13.36 -12.14
C LEU A 619 -10.78 14.59 -11.41
N THR A 620 -9.89 15.34 -12.06
CA THR A 620 -9.40 16.62 -11.53
C THR A 620 -10.48 17.71 -11.47
N GLY A 621 -11.60 17.56 -12.19
CA GLY A 621 -12.67 18.55 -12.27
C GLY A 621 -13.81 18.36 -11.27
N GLY A 622 -13.88 17.20 -10.60
CA GLY A 622 -15.03 16.81 -9.76
C GLY A 622 -16.29 16.44 -10.57
N ASP A 623 -16.15 16.15 -11.86
CA ASP A 623 -17.28 15.72 -12.69
C ASP A 623 -17.68 14.27 -12.35
N THR A 624 -18.96 13.95 -12.59
CA THR A 624 -19.45 12.58 -12.43
C THR A 624 -18.82 11.62 -13.44
N LEU A 625 -18.27 10.52 -12.92
CA LEU A 625 -17.69 9.40 -13.63
C LEU A 625 -18.56 8.16 -13.42
N GLN A 626 -18.36 7.16 -14.28
CA GLN A 626 -19.04 5.88 -14.14
C GLN A 626 -18.00 4.78 -13.93
N GLY A 627 -18.01 4.19 -12.73
CA GLY A 627 -17.24 3.01 -12.37
C GLY A 627 -18.02 1.72 -12.60
N LYS A 628 -17.33 0.59 -12.60
CA LYS A 628 -17.96 -0.74 -12.59
C LYS A 628 -17.10 -1.72 -11.80
N ARG A 629 -17.58 -2.17 -10.63
CA ARG A 629 -16.96 -3.29 -9.89
C ARG A 629 -17.17 -4.59 -10.66
N LEU A 630 -16.24 -5.54 -10.51
CA LEU A 630 -16.31 -6.82 -11.23
C LEU A 630 -17.59 -7.57 -10.87
N TYR A 631 -18.32 -8.06 -11.87
CA TYR A 631 -19.61 -8.75 -11.72
C TYR A 631 -20.74 -7.95 -11.06
N GLN A 632 -20.61 -6.63 -10.94
CA GLN A 632 -21.64 -5.75 -10.40
C GLN A 632 -22.16 -4.75 -11.45
N ASP A 633 -23.31 -4.14 -11.17
CA ASP A 633 -23.86 -3.08 -12.01
C ASP A 633 -22.96 -1.82 -11.99
N PRO A 634 -22.86 -1.07 -13.10
CA PRO A 634 -22.14 0.20 -13.12
C PRO A 634 -22.79 1.20 -12.16
N PHE A 635 -21.96 2.03 -11.54
CA PHE A 635 -22.40 3.07 -10.63
C PHE A 635 -21.73 4.39 -10.99
N ASP A 636 -22.41 5.49 -10.67
CA ASP A 636 -21.92 6.84 -10.90
C ASP A 636 -21.31 7.37 -9.60
N PHE A 637 -20.15 8.02 -9.69
CA PHE A 637 -19.47 8.63 -8.54
C PHE A 637 -18.74 9.92 -8.94
N GLN A 638 -18.39 10.74 -7.95
CA GLN A 638 -17.49 11.89 -8.10
C GLN A 638 -16.20 11.61 -7.35
N TYR A 639 -15.07 12.05 -7.91
CA TYR A 639 -13.77 11.92 -7.27
C TYR A 639 -13.35 13.28 -6.71
N ASP A 640 -13.06 13.30 -5.42
CA ASP A 640 -12.67 14.48 -4.65
C ASP A 640 -11.23 14.39 -4.10
N GLY A 641 -10.54 13.27 -4.32
CA GLY A 641 -9.17 13.04 -3.87
C GLY A 641 -8.10 13.72 -4.71
N GLY A 642 -6.89 13.81 -4.13
CA GLY A 642 -5.71 14.36 -4.80
C GLY A 642 -5.11 13.41 -5.83
N MET A 643 -4.67 13.94 -6.97
CA MET A 643 -3.98 13.15 -7.99
C MET A 643 -2.47 13.39 -7.94
N LEU A 644 -1.69 12.40 -7.53
CA LEU A 644 -0.24 12.48 -7.43
C LEU A 644 0.37 11.51 -8.45
N PHE A 645 1.30 12.04 -9.23
CA PHE A 645 2.03 11.27 -10.21
C PHE A 645 3.52 11.47 -9.99
N ALA A 646 4.28 10.40 -10.17
CA ALA A 646 5.73 10.47 -10.14
C ALA A 646 6.29 9.84 -11.41
N THR A 647 7.36 10.43 -11.92
CA THR A 647 8.09 9.89 -13.08
C THR A 647 9.54 10.33 -13.06
N ASN A 648 10.39 9.59 -13.76
CA ASN A 648 11.79 9.96 -13.95
C ASN A 648 11.91 10.99 -15.07
N GLU A 649 11.21 10.77 -16.18
CA GLU A 649 11.15 11.67 -17.32
C GLU A 649 9.72 12.09 -17.62
N VAL A 650 9.52 13.36 -17.91
CA VAL A 650 8.18 13.88 -18.18
C VAL A 650 7.64 13.25 -19.48
N PRO A 651 6.42 12.66 -19.49
CA PRO A 651 5.95 11.91 -20.64
C PRO A 651 5.60 12.80 -21.83
N THR A 652 5.70 12.21 -23.03
CA THR A 652 5.29 12.89 -24.26
C THR A 652 3.75 12.89 -24.35
N VAL A 653 3.14 14.06 -24.14
CA VAL A 653 1.69 14.22 -24.24
C VAL A 653 1.30 14.79 -25.61
N PRO A 654 0.46 14.09 -26.39
CA PRO A 654 0.08 14.42 -27.77
C PRO A 654 -1.12 15.37 -27.77
N VAL A 655 -1.12 16.35 -26.87
CA VAL A 655 -2.21 17.32 -26.73
C VAL A 655 -1.83 18.56 -27.53
N ASP A 656 -2.81 19.16 -28.19
CA ASP A 656 -2.62 20.45 -28.85
C ASP A 656 -2.11 21.48 -27.85
N ASP A 657 -1.21 22.34 -28.31
CA ASP A 657 -0.61 23.42 -27.51
C ASP A 657 -1.67 24.31 -26.84
N ASP A 658 -2.83 24.45 -27.49
CA ASP A 658 -3.94 25.30 -27.06
C ASP A 658 -4.87 24.63 -26.02
N ASP A 659 -4.62 23.39 -25.58
CA ASP A 659 -5.43 22.70 -24.56
C ASP A 659 -5.13 23.21 -23.15
N THR A 660 -5.43 24.48 -22.92
CA THR A 660 -5.31 25.19 -21.64
C THR A 660 -5.97 24.46 -20.48
N ALA A 661 -7.03 23.68 -20.74
CA ALA A 661 -7.72 22.90 -19.71
C ALA A 661 -6.83 21.77 -19.18
N PHE A 662 -6.03 21.13 -20.02
CA PHE A 662 -5.06 20.13 -19.57
C PHE A 662 -3.90 20.80 -18.82
N TRP A 663 -3.25 21.79 -19.44
CA TRP A 663 -2.02 22.39 -18.90
C TRP A 663 -2.21 23.14 -17.59
N ARG A 664 -3.39 23.74 -17.34
CA ARG A 664 -3.67 24.46 -16.07
C ARG A 664 -3.80 23.55 -14.85
N ARG A 665 -4.00 22.24 -15.06
CA ARG A 665 -4.18 21.27 -13.96
C ARG A 665 -2.85 20.87 -13.33
N TRP A 666 -1.74 20.94 -14.06
CA TRP A 666 -0.47 20.44 -13.54
C TRP A 666 0.24 21.41 -12.61
N ILE A 667 0.54 20.93 -11.41
CA ILE A 667 1.58 21.44 -10.51
C ILE A 667 2.77 20.52 -10.68
N ILE A 668 3.91 21.06 -11.11
CA ILE A 668 5.11 20.26 -11.30
C ILE A 668 6.16 20.66 -10.26
N VAL A 669 6.68 19.67 -9.54
CA VAL A 669 7.73 19.81 -8.54
C VAL A 669 8.89 18.90 -8.93
N HIS A 670 10.08 19.47 -9.00
CA HIS A 670 11.30 18.76 -9.34
C HIS A 670 12.07 18.41 -8.05
N PHE A 671 12.62 17.20 -8.02
CA PHE A 671 13.48 16.70 -6.96
C PHE A 671 14.93 16.72 -7.48
N ASP A 672 15.58 17.87 -7.35
CA ASP A 672 16.91 18.18 -7.91
C ASP A 672 18.09 17.50 -7.20
N ASN A 673 17.91 17.12 -5.92
CA ASN A 673 19.01 16.62 -5.10
C ASN A 673 19.22 15.12 -5.28
N GLN A 674 20.46 14.68 -5.48
CA GLN A 674 20.81 13.26 -5.60
C GLN A 674 21.50 12.73 -4.34
N PHE A 675 21.13 11.52 -3.93
CA PHE A 675 21.64 10.80 -2.77
C PHE A 675 22.18 9.42 -3.20
N PRO A 676 23.32 9.37 -3.92
CA PRO A 676 23.84 8.14 -4.48
C PRO A 676 24.24 7.13 -3.39
N GLU A 677 24.25 5.84 -3.76
CA GLU A 677 24.61 4.75 -2.87
C GLU A 677 26.03 4.93 -2.28
N GLY A 678 26.14 4.77 -0.95
CA GLY A 678 27.39 4.99 -0.23
C GLY A 678 27.75 6.44 0.08
N SER A 679 26.93 7.42 -0.31
CA SER A 679 27.12 8.81 0.15
C SER A 679 26.77 8.97 1.63
N ASP A 680 27.52 9.82 2.35
CA ASP A 680 27.25 10.15 3.76
C ASP A 680 25.89 10.83 3.97
N LYS A 681 25.24 11.29 2.89
CA LYS A 681 23.93 11.92 2.90
C LYS A 681 22.77 10.95 2.67
N ARG A 682 23.03 9.71 2.24
CA ARG A 682 22.00 8.67 2.04
C ARG A 682 21.81 7.90 3.34
N ASP A 683 20.67 8.10 3.99
CA ASP A 683 20.26 7.31 5.15
C ASP A 683 19.27 6.20 4.72
N PRO A 684 19.70 4.92 4.67
CA PRO A 684 18.82 3.82 4.26
C PRO A 684 17.70 3.55 5.27
N THR A 685 17.82 4.03 6.51
CA THR A 685 16.80 3.86 7.56
C THR A 685 15.76 4.98 7.55
N LEU A 686 15.95 6.02 6.73
CA LEU A 686 15.11 7.21 6.74
C LEU A 686 13.66 6.90 6.39
N GLY A 687 13.43 6.02 5.40
CA GLY A 687 12.07 5.58 5.04
C GLY A 687 11.32 5.02 6.25
N ASN A 688 11.92 4.03 6.92
CA ASN A 688 11.35 3.38 8.10
C ASN A 688 11.19 4.33 9.29
N ARG A 689 12.02 5.38 9.39
CA ARG A 689 11.86 6.42 10.42
C ARG A 689 10.67 7.31 10.09
N LEU A 690 10.54 7.78 8.85
CA LEU A 690 9.47 8.68 8.42
C LEU A 690 8.08 8.04 8.53
N THR A 691 7.98 6.72 8.40
CA THR A 691 6.72 5.97 8.51
C THR A 691 6.33 5.60 9.95
N LYS A 692 7.12 5.96 10.96
CA LYS A 692 6.76 5.73 12.38
C LYS A 692 5.60 6.61 12.83
N PRO A 693 4.75 6.15 13.77
CA PRO A 693 3.57 6.89 14.23
C PRO A 693 3.85 8.34 14.66
N GLU A 694 4.98 8.59 15.33
CA GLU A 694 5.38 9.94 15.74
C GLU A 694 5.63 10.89 14.56
N ASN A 695 6.24 10.38 13.47
CA ASN A 695 6.52 11.18 12.27
C ASN A 695 5.28 11.32 11.39
N LEU A 696 4.42 10.30 11.32
CA LEU A 696 3.13 10.42 10.62
C LEU A 696 2.24 11.50 11.26
N SER A 697 2.25 11.61 12.59
CA SER A 697 1.56 12.69 13.32
C SER A 697 2.11 14.07 12.95
N ALA A 698 3.43 14.19 12.72
CA ALA A 698 4.04 15.42 12.25
C ALA A 698 3.69 15.73 10.78
N ILE A 699 3.63 14.72 9.92
CA ILE A 699 3.15 14.87 8.53
C ILE A 699 1.70 15.36 8.52
N LEU A 700 0.84 14.83 9.40
CA LEU A 700 -0.54 15.29 9.56
C LEU A 700 -0.61 16.77 9.92
N ASN A 701 0.15 17.22 10.92
CA ASN A 701 0.20 18.65 11.29
C ASN A 701 0.70 19.51 10.13
N TRP A 702 1.76 19.07 9.45
CA TRP A 702 2.30 19.74 8.28
C TRP A 702 1.24 19.86 7.17
N ALA A 703 0.49 18.79 6.88
CA ALA A 703 -0.58 18.81 5.90
C ALA A 703 -1.76 19.70 6.32
N ILE A 704 -2.15 19.73 7.61
CA ILE A 704 -3.21 20.62 8.13
C ILE A 704 -2.84 22.09 7.97
N GLU A 705 -1.58 22.45 8.24
CA GLU A 705 -1.08 23.82 7.99
C GLU A 705 -1.16 24.19 6.50
N GLY A 706 -0.78 23.28 5.61
CA GLY A 706 -0.92 23.46 4.16
C GLY A 706 -2.36 23.63 3.72
N TRP A 707 -3.26 22.78 4.23
CA TRP A 707 -4.69 22.85 3.98
C TRP A 707 -5.26 24.21 4.39
N GLY A 708 -4.94 24.68 5.60
CA GLY A 708 -5.44 25.95 6.11
C GLY A 708 -4.94 27.16 5.30
N ARG A 709 -3.65 27.19 4.97
CA ARG A 709 -3.10 28.27 4.10
C ARG A 709 -3.72 28.26 2.71
N LEU A 710 -3.86 27.08 2.08
CA LEU A 710 -4.50 26.96 0.77
C LEU A 710 -5.94 27.48 0.79
N ARG A 711 -6.68 27.25 1.89
CA ARG A 711 -8.03 27.80 2.08
C ARG A 711 -8.05 29.31 2.22
N GLU A 712 -7.11 29.88 2.98
CA GLU A 712 -7.01 31.32 3.17
C GLU A 712 -6.60 32.06 1.89
N ASN A 713 -5.62 31.51 1.16
CA ASN A 713 -5.09 32.10 -0.07
C ASN A 713 -6.01 31.87 -1.27
N SER A 714 -6.81 30.79 -1.26
CA SER A 714 -7.65 30.35 -2.39
C SER A 714 -6.86 30.08 -3.69
N GLU A 715 -5.56 29.87 -3.57
CA GLU A 715 -4.66 29.48 -4.66
C GLU A 715 -3.43 28.77 -4.10
N PHE A 716 -2.80 27.93 -4.92
CA PHE A 716 -1.53 27.27 -4.57
C PHE A 716 -0.35 28.21 -4.75
N ASP A 717 0.56 28.21 -3.79
CA ASP A 717 1.79 28.98 -3.86
C ASP A 717 2.74 28.44 -4.93
N ASN A 718 3.51 29.34 -5.55
CA ASN A 718 4.58 29.04 -6.51
C ASN A 718 4.17 28.15 -7.71
N VAL A 719 2.89 28.16 -8.08
CA VAL A 719 2.38 27.57 -9.33
C VAL A 719 2.53 28.58 -10.48
N PRO A 720 2.93 28.15 -11.70
CA PRO A 720 3.05 29.06 -12.83
C PRO A 720 1.76 29.84 -13.11
N ALA A 721 1.91 31.15 -13.37
CA ALA A 721 0.78 32.04 -13.60
C ALA A 721 -0.05 31.71 -14.86
N THR A 722 0.53 31.00 -15.83
CA THR A 722 -0.17 30.61 -17.07
C THR A 722 0.11 29.16 -17.46
N PRO A 723 -0.83 28.49 -18.15
CA PRO A 723 -0.66 27.13 -18.64
C PRO A 723 0.51 26.99 -19.62
N ASP A 724 0.83 28.06 -20.37
CA ASP A 724 1.96 28.08 -21.30
C ASP A 724 3.30 27.89 -20.59
N VAL A 725 3.46 28.45 -19.39
CA VAL A 725 4.69 28.28 -18.60
C VAL A 725 4.80 26.85 -18.09
N THR A 726 3.69 26.24 -17.67
CA THR A 726 3.64 24.82 -17.30
C THR A 726 4.03 23.94 -18.48
N ARG A 727 3.48 24.20 -19.67
CA ARG A 727 3.82 23.49 -20.92
C ARG A 727 5.30 23.66 -21.29
N GLN A 728 5.84 24.88 -21.21
CA GLN A 728 7.26 25.13 -21.50
C GLN A 728 8.17 24.37 -20.56
N LYS A 729 7.86 24.35 -19.24
CA LYS A 729 8.60 23.56 -18.25
C LYS A 729 8.51 22.06 -18.52
N TRP A 730 7.30 21.58 -18.84
CA TRP A 730 7.08 20.19 -19.24
C TRP A 730 7.93 19.78 -20.44
N GLN A 731 7.98 20.64 -21.48
CA GLN A 731 8.77 20.40 -22.69
C GLN A 731 10.28 20.46 -22.45
N SER A 732 10.75 21.41 -21.63
CA SER A 732 12.17 21.50 -21.28
C SER A 732 12.69 20.27 -20.56
N TRP A 733 11.82 19.55 -19.84
CA TRP A 733 12.19 18.37 -19.07
C TRP A 733 11.98 17.04 -19.81
N GLY A 734 11.23 17.02 -20.92
CA GLY A 734 10.98 15.81 -21.72
C GLY A 734 11.89 15.61 -22.94
N ASP A 735 12.75 16.58 -23.29
CA ASP A 735 13.68 16.46 -24.43
C ASP A 735 15.06 17.03 -24.09
N SER A 736 15.92 16.18 -23.51
CA SER A 736 17.30 16.55 -23.13
C SER A 736 18.11 17.10 -24.31
N VAL A 737 17.80 16.69 -25.55
CA VAL A 737 18.46 17.19 -26.77
C VAL A 737 18.01 18.62 -27.08
N GLU A 738 16.72 18.89 -27.00
CA GLU A 738 16.17 20.23 -27.27
C GLU A 738 16.62 21.23 -26.19
N TYR A 739 16.62 20.80 -24.93
CA TYR A 739 17.16 21.60 -23.83
C TYR A 739 18.63 21.93 -24.07
N PHE A 740 19.43 20.91 -24.39
CA PHE A 740 20.84 21.08 -24.68
C PHE A 740 21.07 22.04 -25.85
N PHE A 741 20.31 21.96 -26.95
CA PHE A 741 20.46 22.91 -28.07
C PHE A 741 19.95 24.32 -27.79
N SER A 742 18.98 24.48 -26.90
CA SER A 742 18.37 25.78 -26.62
C SER A 742 19.10 26.56 -25.53
N ASN A 743 19.73 25.86 -24.59
CA ASN A 743 20.27 26.46 -23.38
C ASN A 743 21.78 26.26 -23.19
N ILE A 744 22.38 25.22 -23.79
CA ILE A 744 23.77 24.84 -23.54
C ILE A 744 24.64 25.03 -24.78
N ALA A 745 24.27 24.38 -25.88
CA ALA A 745 25.00 24.47 -27.13
C ALA A 745 24.69 25.78 -27.84
N GLU A 746 25.73 26.50 -28.23
CA GLU A 746 25.63 27.73 -28.97
C GLU A 746 26.47 27.69 -30.24
N ARG A 747 26.17 28.65 -31.13
CA ARG A 747 26.95 28.86 -32.32
C ARG A 747 28.07 29.85 -32.06
N ASP A 748 29.22 29.35 -31.62
CA ASP A 748 30.43 30.15 -31.45
C ASP A 748 31.35 30.03 -32.67
N THR A 749 31.60 31.15 -33.37
CA THR A 749 32.48 31.16 -34.55
C THR A 749 33.97 31.03 -34.24
N GLU A 750 34.36 31.23 -32.97
CA GLU A 750 35.73 31.09 -32.50
C GLU A 750 36.01 29.68 -31.92
N ALA A 751 34.96 28.86 -31.73
CA ALA A 751 35.08 27.50 -31.22
C ALA A 751 35.87 26.58 -32.15
N THR A 752 36.58 25.61 -31.56
CA THR A 752 37.30 24.58 -32.29
C THR A 752 36.34 23.65 -33.03
N THR A 753 36.83 23.06 -34.11
CA THR A 753 35.99 22.25 -35.00
C THR A 753 35.87 20.83 -34.44
N ILE A 754 34.66 20.34 -34.23
CA ILE A 754 34.40 19.00 -33.65
C ILE A 754 33.62 18.11 -34.62
N SER A 755 33.83 16.80 -34.56
CA SER A 755 33.10 15.80 -35.34
C SER A 755 31.68 15.58 -34.79
N THR A 756 30.82 14.91 -35.57
CA THR A 756 29.48 14.51 -35.08
C THR A 756 29.53 13.57 -33.89
N SER A 757 30.59 12.75 -33.80
CA SER A 757 30.78 11.83 -32.68
C SER A 757 31.19 12.58 -31.42
N GLU A 758 32.16 13.49 -31.54
CA GLU A 758 32.63 14.35 -30.45
C GLU A 758 31.53 15.27 -29.91
N ALA A 759 30.68 15.83 -30.78
CA ALA A 759 29.53 16.62 -30.34
C ALA A 759 28.51 15.81 -29.54
N TRP A 760 28.33 14.53 -29.89
CA TRP A 760 27.46 13.63 -29.13
C TRP A 760 28.11 13.14 -27.84
N GLU A 761 29.42 12.88 -27.83
CA GLU A 761 30.17 12.54 -26.61
C GLU A 761 30.08 13.68 -25.60
N TYR A 762 30.20 14.93 -26.06
CA TYR A 762 30.00 16.10 -25.20
C TYR A 762 28.56 16.21 -24.67
N TYR A 763 27.55 16.05 -25.53
CA TYR A 763 26.15 16.00 -25.09
C TYR A 763 25.88 14.87 -24.09
N ARG A 764 26.46 13.69 -24.32
CA ARG A 764 26.35 12.55 -23.41
C ARG A 764 27.00 12.86 -22.06
N HIS A 765 28.18 13.47 -22.06
CA HIS A 765 28.85 13.89 -20.83
C HIS A 765 28.02 14.93 -20.10
N TRP A 766 27.49 15.93 -20.82
CA TRP A 766 26.57 16.91 -20.22
C TRP A 766 25.34 16.23 -19.63
N CYS A 767 24.72 15.28 -20.33
CA CYS A 767 23.61 14.48 -19.82
C CYS A 767 24.00 13.73 -18.54
N TYR A 768 25.16 13.07 -18.51
CA TYR A 768 25.66 12.36 -17.33
C TYR A 768 25.85 13.29 -16.12
N GLU A 769 26.53 14.43 -16.30
CA GLU A 769 26.75 15.43 -15.24
C GLU A 769 25.45 16.06 -14.73
N ASN A 770 24.41 16.09 -15.56
CA ASN A 770 23.12 16.69 -15.25
C ASN A 770 22.02 15.65 -14.96
N GLY A 771 22.37 14.37 -14.80
CA GLY A 771 21.41 13.30 -14.47
C GLY A 771 20.35 13.01 -15.54
N HIS A 772 20.63 13.31 -16.80
CA HIS A 772 19.75 13.03 -17.94
C HIS A 772 20.19 11.77 -18.70
N ASP A 773 19.23 11.04 -19.28
CA ASP A 773 19.55 9.98 -20.23
C ASP A 773 19.89 10.56 -21.61
N ALA A 774 21.08 10.20 -22.10
CA ALA A 774 21.55 10.64 -23.40
C ALA A 774 20.90 9.81 -24.51
N VAL A 775 20.21 10.47 -25.45
CA VAL A 775 19.71 9.76 -26.63
C VAL A 775 20.85 9.16 -27.46
N GLY A 776 20.55 8.08 -28.20
CA GLY A 776 21.53 7.43 -29.08
C GLY A 776 22.14 8.39 -30.13
N GLN A 777 23.41 8.14 -30.50
CA GLN A 777 24.21 9.01 -31.37
C GLN A 777 23.54 9.39 -32.69
N SER A 778 22.84 8.43 -33.32
CA SER A 778 22.10 8.66 -34.56
C SER A 778 20.98 9.69 -34.40
N THR A 779 20.20 9.58 -33.31
CA THR A 779 19.09 10.47 -32.98
C THR A 779 19.60 11.88 -32.69
N PHE A 780 20.58 12.01 -31.80
CA PHE A 780 21.23 13.30 -31.52
C PHE A 780 21.77 13.93 -32.79
N THR A 781 22.56 13.19 -33.57
CA THR A 781 23.21 13.71 -34.78
C THR A 781 22.18 14.18 -35.81
N ASN A 782 21.06 13.48 -35.97
CA ASN A 782 20.01 13.89 -36.91
C ASN A 782 19.25 15.16 -36.47
N ARG A 783 19.14 15.39 -35.16
CA ARG A 783 18.55 16.62 -34.60
C ARG A 783 19.56 17.78 -34.62
N ALA A 784 20.80 17.55 -34.17
CA ALA A 784 21.89 18.52 -34.18
C ALA A 784 22.23 19.07 -35.59
N LYS A 785 22.12 18.24 -36.64
CA LYS A 785 22.25 18.69 -38.04
C LYS A 785 21.23 19.74 -38.45
N LYS A 786 20.04 19.71 -37.84
CA LYS A 786 18.95 20.66 -38.09
C LYS A 786 19.07 21.89 -37.19
N ALA A 787 19.77 21.78 -36.06
CA ALA A 787 20.12 22.90 -35.20
C ALA A 787 21.14 23.82 -35.89
N ASN A 788 21.08 25.12 -35.60
CA ASN A 788 21.95 26.14 -36.21
C ASN A 788 23.36 26.17 -35.57
N LEU A 789 23.99 25.01 -35.38
CA LEU A 789 25.27 24.84 -34.68
C LEU A 789 26.47 24.74 -35.64
N GLY A 790 26.32 25.24 -36.87
CA GLY A 790 27.42 25.27 -37.84
C GLY A 790 27.80 23.91 -38.43
N TYR A 791 26.82 23.00 -38.62
CA TYR A 791 27.02 21.69 -39.24
C TYR A 791 27.55 21.81 -40.67
N VAL A 792 28.54 20.97 -41.01
CA VAL A 792 29.13 20.92 -42.34
C VAL A 792 28.98 19.53 -42.94
N GLY A 793 28.26 19.47 -44.07
CA GLY A 793 27.95 18.23 -44.77
C GLY A 793 29.17 17.57 -45.43
N SER A 794 28.95 16.45 -46.11
CA SER A 794 29.99 15.63 -46.77
C SER A 794 30.87 16.37 -47.80
N ALA A 795 30.50 17.59 -48.21
CA ALA A 795 31.25 18.43 -49.14
C ALA A 795 32.37 19.26 -48.47
N SER A 796 32.46 19.28 -47.14
CA SER A 796 33.59 19.93 -46.46
C SER A 796 33.92 19.20 -45.18
N SER A 797 35.16 18.73 -45.08
CA SER A 797 35.61 18.00 -43.91
C SER A 797 35.98 18.91 -42.75
N VAL A 798 35.76 18.37 -41.55
CA VAL A 798 36.24 18.87 -40.27
C VAL A 798 37.44 18.03 -39.85
N ARG A 799 38.43 18.64 -39.19
CA ARG A 799 39.50 17.92 -38.50
C ARG A 799 39.02 17.60 -37.09
N SER A 800 38.85 16.33 -36.75
CA SER A 800 38.49 15.91 -35.40
C SER A 800 39.61 16.27 -34.41
N LEU A 801 39.24 16.52 -33.16
CA LEU A 801 40.17 16.81 -32.07
C LEU A 801 41.01 15.57 -31.73
N ARG A 802 40.40 14.37 -31.75
CA ARG A 802 41.07 13.09 -31.43
C ARG A 802 41.72 12.40 -32.64
N LYS A 803 41.13 12.47 -33.83
CA LYS A 803 41.63 11.79 -35.04
C LYS A 803 41.91 12.76 -36.18
N GLY A 804 43.13 12.71 -36.72
CA GLY A 804 43.58 13.53 -37.85
C GLY A 804 42.90 13.24 -39.21
N THR A 805 41.83 12.45 -39.24
CA THR A 805 41.12 12.06 -40.46
C THR A 805 39.97 13.02 -40.77
N PRO A 806 39.82 13.47 -42.02
CA PRO A 806 38.68 14.28 -42.47
C PRO A 806 37.33 13.59 -42.19
N THR A 807 36.48 14.19 -41.35
CA THR A 807 35.14 13.66 -41.02
C THR A 807 34.03 14.73 -41.11
N ARG A 808 32.77 14.33 -40.98
CA ARG A 808 31.60 15.24 -40.89
C ARG A 808 31.53 15.82 -39.48
N GLY A 809 31.18 17.08 -39.34
CA GLY A 809 31.23 17.77 -38.04
C GLY A 809 30.70 19.20 -38.07
N TYR A 810 31.01 19.94 -37.01
CA TYR A 810 30.56 21.30 -36.75
C TYR A 810 31.75 22.26 -36.68
N ARG A 811 31.64 23.43 -37.34
CA ARG A 811 32.69 24.46 -37.37
C ARG A 811 32.52 25.57 -36.34
N ALA A 812 31.40 25.57 -35.64
CA ALA A 812 31.05 26.63 -34.72
C ALA A 812 30.20 26.07 -33.57
N PHE A 813 30.61 24.91 -33.03
CA PHE A 813 29.91 24.29 -31.91
C PHE A 813 30.62 24.73 -30.64
N GLY A 814 30.02 25.68 -29.93
CA GLY A 814 30.48 26.15 -28.62
C GLY A 814 29.40 25.91 -27.57
N THR A 815 29.69 26.35 -26.36
CA THR A 815 28.76 26.31 -25.22
C THR A 815 28.69 27.65 -24.53
N VAL A 816 27.57 27.93 -23.88
CA VAL A 816 27.35 29.19 -23.15
C VAL A 816 28.39 29.40 -22.04
N ASP A 817 28.65 30.67 -21.70
CA ASP A 817 29.60 31.05 -20.67
C ASP A 817 29.30 30.38 -19.32
N GLY A 818 30.28 29.65 -18.77
CA GLY A 818 30.16 28.91 -17.51
C GLY A 818 30.09 27.39 -17.69
N GLU A 819 29.75 26.91 -18.88
CA GLU A 819 29.79 25.49 -19.24
C GLU A 819 31.19 25.08 -19.73
N PRO A 820 31.68 23.86 -19.42
CA PRO A 820 32.99 23.42 -19.85
C PRO A 820 33.09 23.43 -21.38
N ASN A 821 34.18 24.01 -21.91
CA ASN A 821 34.43 23.98 -23.34
C ASN A 821 34.56 22.52 -23.81
N PRO A 822 33.88 22.11 -24.90
CA PRO A 822 34.01 20.76 -25.45
C PRO A 822 35.44 20.27 -25.62
N GLU A 823 36.38 21.16 -25.94
CA GLU A 823 37.80 20.80 -26.08
C GLU A 823 38.45 20.33 -24.77
N ALA A 824 38.04 20.86 -23.62
CA ALA A 824 38.57 20.45 -22.32
C ALA A 824 38.15 19.01 -21.98
N ILE A 825 36.85 18.71 -22.07
CA ILE A 825 36.31 17.37 -21.79
C ILE A 825 36.85 16.35 -22.80
N LEU A 826 36.88 16.70 -24.08
CA LEU A 826 37.26 15.76 -25.13
C LEU A 826 38.78 15.46 -25.18
N THR A 827 39.62 16.22 -24.49
CA THR A 827 41.08 15.99 -24.46
C THR A 827 41.60 15.32 -23.19
N GLU A 828 40.82 15.29 -22.11
CA GLU A 828 41.20 14.61 -20.86
C GLU A 828 41.13 13.07 -20.96
N ASP A 829 40.29 12.50 -21.83
CA ASP A 829 40.22 11.03 -22.04
C ASP A 829 41.35 10.43 -22.90
N SER A 830 42.37 11.20 -23.31
CA SER A 830 43.38 10.70 -24.27
C SER A 830 44.51 9.86 -23.67
N ASP A 831 44.53 9.64 -22.35
CA ASP A 831 45.58 8.88 -21.65
C ASP A 831 45.18 7.44 -21.24
N SER A 832 44.05 6.91 -21.74
CA SER A 832 43.73 5.47 -21.62
C SER A 832 43.40 4.86 -22.97
N ASP A 833 44.43 4.52 -23.76
CA ASP A 833 44.28 3.66 -24.92
C ASP A 833 44.65 2.20 -24.59
N SER A 834 43.77 1.32 -25.05
CA SER A 834 43.84 -0.14 -25.19
C SER A 834 43.59 -1.00 -23.93
N ASP A 835 42.36 -1.45 -23.76
CA ASP A 835 42.02 -2.81 -24.19
C ASP A 835 40.54 -2.87 -24.60
N GLY A 836 40.29 -3.49 -25.76
CA GLY A 836 38.94 -3.84 -26.17
C GLY A 836 38.41 -4.89 -25.21
N VAL A 837 37.24 -4.62 -24.63
CA VAL A 837 36.47 -5.66 -23.95
C VAL A 837 35.19 -5.85 -24.75
N ASP A 838 35.23 -6.93 -25.52
CA ASP A 838 34.07 -7.63 -26.04
C ASP A 838 33.12 -7.94 -24.88
N THR A 839 31.84 -7.77 -25.17
CA THR A 839 30.72 -8.34 -24.42
C THR A 839 30.81 -9.87 -24.41
N GLU A 840 31.32 -10.50 -23.35
CA GLU A 840 30.94 -11.88 -22.94
C GLU A 840 31.12 -12.04 -21.42
N GLY A 841 30.18 -12.75 -20.80
CA GLY A 841 30.03 -12.84 -19.36
C GLY A 841 30.82 -13.94 -18.64
N VAL A 842 30.60 -13.93 -17.32
CA VAL A 842 30.78 -14.99 -16.31
C VAL A 842 32.22 -15.40 -15.96
N GLY A 843 32.54 -15.34 -14.66
CA GLY A 843 33.56 -16.21 -14.06
C GLY A 843 34.36 -15.62 -12.89
N LEU A 844 33.75 -15.52 -11.71
CA LEU A 844 34.48 -15.41 -10.45
C LEU A 844 34.72 -16.82 -9.90
N SER A 845 35.97 -17.31 -9.94
CA SER A 845 36.52 -18.24 -8.93
C SER A 845 37.99 -18.61 -9.18
N GLU A 846 38.73 -18.76 -8.07
CA GLU A 846 40.00 -19.48 -7.87
C GLU A 846 41.31 -18.80 -8.32
N PHE A 847 42.46 -18.92 -7.64
CA PHE A 847 42.90 -19.16 -6.25
C PHE A 847 44.45 -18.96 -6.32
N GLU A 848 45.07 -18.51 -5.23
CA GLU A 848 46.48 -18.74 -4.83
C GLU A 848 47.69 -18.47 -5.79
N GLU A 849 48.62 -17.64 -5.32
CA GLU A 849 49.90 -18.11 -4.74
C GLU A 849 50.72 -16.92 -4.15
N GLN A 850 51.00 -16.96 -2.85
CA GLN A 850 52.19 -16.32 -2.24
C GLN A 850 53.39 -17.27 -2.41
N PRO A 851 54.67 -16.84 -2.25
CA PRO A 851 55.28 -16.66 -0.91
C PRO A 851 56.35 -15.53 -0.90
N GLU A 852 57.05 -15.07 0.15
CA GLU A 852 57.60 -15.69 1.36
C GLU A 852 57.80 -14.63 2.48
N THR A 853 57.70 -15.13 3.71
CA THR A 853 57.99 -14.54 5.02
C THR A 853 59.47 -14.63 5.42
N GLU A 854 59.91 -13.83 6.40
CA GLU A 854 60.81 -14.13 7.55
C GLU A 854 61.17 -12.76 8.21
N THR A 855 61.21 -12.50 9.53
CA THR A 855 61.12 -13.26 10.79
C THR A 855 60.86 -12.26 11.95
N GLU A 856 60.05 -12.67 12.91
CA GLU A 856 59.88 -12.11 14.28
C GLU A 856 61.00 -12.62 15.24
N PRO A 857 61.18 -12.21 16.54
CA PRO A 857 60.10 -11.95 17.52
C PRO A 857 60.33 -10.93 18.68
N GLN A 858 59.19 -10.65 19.34
CA GLN A 858 58.79 -10.19 20.70
C GLN A 858 59.85 -10.14 21.84
N SER A 859 59.75 -9.35 22.94
CA SER A 859 58.62 -9.15 23.87
C SER A 859 58.98 -8.16 25.03
N GLU A 860 57.92 -7.62 25.68
CA GLU A 860 57.73 -7.25 27.11
C GLU A 860 58.30 -5.98 27.80
N ALA A 861 57.34 -5.12 28.17
CA ALA A 861 57.00 -4.56 29.50
C ALA A 861 57.87 -3.50 30.22
N GLY A 862 57.23 -2.35 30.50
CA GLY A 862 57.17 -1.79 31.86
C GLY A 862 57.76 -0.39 32.12
N GLY A 863 56.92 0.54 32.60
CA GLY A 863 57.32 1.48 33.67
C GLY A 863 57.38 2.98 33.38
N SER A 864 56.28 3.68 33.70
CA SER A 864 56.16 4.92 34.50
C SER A 864 57.18 6.08 34.43
N HIS A 865 56.61 7.29 34.60
CA HIS A 865 57.07 8.43 35.42
C HIS A 865 57.63 9.70 34.72
N THR A 866 56.79 10.75 34.79
CA THR A 866 57.05 12.14 35.26
C THR A 866 58.08 13.06 34.60
N GLU A 867 57.54 14.19 34.12
CA GLU A 867 57.90 15.58 34.47
C GLU A 867 59.21 16.24 33.95
N VAL A 868 58.99 17.46 33.43
CA VAL A 868 59.80 18.69 33.56
C VAL A 868 60.65 19.16 32.34
N ALA A 869 60.43 20.46 32.06
CA ALA A 869 61.34 21.51 31.55
C ALA A 869 61.31 21.91 30.05
N GLU A 870 60.78 23.13 29.86
CA GLU A 870 61.41 24.32 29.26
C GLU A 870 62.20 24.21 27.95
N GLY A 871 61.77 24.99 26.94
CA GLY A 871 62.64 25.36 25.81
C GLY A 871 61.95 26.21 24.74
N LYS A 872 62.41 27.46 24.59
CA LYS A 872 61.95 28.52 23.65
C LYS A 872 62.42 28.33 22.20
N GLY A 873 61.71 28.97 21.25
CA GLY A 873 62.22 29.44 19.94
C GLY A 873 61.35 28.99 18.77
N GLU A 874 60.37 29.79 18.32
CA GLU A 874 60.45 30.79 17.21
C GLU A 874 60.56 30.20 15.79
N ASP A 875 59.46 30.41 15.06
CA ASP A 875 59.27 30.76 13.65
C ASP A 875 59.25 29.74 12.49
N SER A 876 58.08 29.78 11.84
CA SER A 876 57.76 29.72 10.39
C SER A 876 57.31 28.38 9.76
N GLU A 877 56.00 28.41 9.46
CA GLU A 877 55.30 27.94 8.26
C GLU A 877 55.15 26.44 7.92
N ASN A 878 53.86 26.06 7.95
CA ASN A 878 53.11 25.30 6.94
C ASN A 878 52.86 23.80 7.23
N THR A 879 51.61 23.45 7.60
CA THR A 879 50.72 22.47 6.93
C THR A 879 49.44 22.18 7.75
N ASN A 880 48.34 21.95 7.04
CA ASN A 880 46.99 21.59 7.51
C ASN A 880 46.91 20.42 8.51
N SER A 881 46.06 20.52 9.53
CA SER A 881 45.06 19.49 9.88
C SER A 881 43.97 20.02 10.85
N ILE A 882 42.80 19.39 10.77
CA ILE A 882 41.47 19.81 11.25
C ILE A 882 41.21 19.38 12.72
N ASN A 883 40.59 20.21 13.57
CA ASN A 883 39.35 19.91 14.37
C ASN A 883 39.06 20.85 15.59
N ARG A 884 37.78 21.28 15.67
CA ARG A 884 36.86 21.32 16.84
C ARG A 884 37.42 21.69 18.23
N GLU A 885 37.34 22.96 18.64
CA GLU A 885 37.13 23.30 20.07
C GLU A 885 36.72 24.76 20.41
N ASN A 886 36.74 25.73 19.48
CA ASN A 886 36.47 27.16 19.82
C ASN A 886 35.22 27.79 19.17
N VAL A 887 34.24 26.94 18.85
CA VAL A 887 32.85 27.31 18.51
C VAL A 887 32.13 27.96 19.72
N THR A 888 32.55 27.62 20.94
CA THR A 888 31.84 27.97 22.17
C THR A 888 31.97 29.44 22.58
N ASP A 889 33.14 30.07 22.36
CA ASP A 889 33.42 31.48 22.73
C ASP A 889 32.75 32.52 21.79
N ARG A 890 32.36 32.09 20.58
CA ARG A 890 31.63 32.95 19.62
C ARG A 890 30.13 33.03 19.90
N ARG A 891 29.54 32.04 20.58
CA ARG A 891 28.12 32.06 21.00
C ARG A 891 27.83 33.06 22.09
N GLU A 892 28.69 33.16 23.09
CA GLU A 892 28.50 34.08 24.21
C GLU A 892 28.48 35.55 23.77
N ARG A 893 29.14 35.89 22.64
CA ARG A 893 29.14 37.26 22.10
C ARG A 893 27.90 37.60 21.27
N LEU A 894 27.30 36.59 20.61
CA LEU A 894 26.07 36.77 19.83
C LEU A 894 24.82 36.88 20.72
N ALA A 895 24.79 36.17 21.86
CA ALA A 895 23.71 36.29 22.85
C ALA A 895 23.60 37.71 23.45
N VAL A 896 24.72 38.39 23.70
CA VAL A 896 24.77 39.77 24.22
C VAL A 896 24.25 40.80 23.20
N ALA A 897 24.32 40.49 21.90
CA ALA A 897 23.86 41.40 20.85
C ALA A 897 22.33 41.35 20.64
N PHE A 898 21.72 40.17 20.78
CA PHE A 898 20.26 40.00 20.67
C PHE A 898 19.50 40.64 21.84
N ASP A 899 20.03 40.54 23.06
CA ASP A 899 19.39 41.05 24.28
C ASP A 899 19.27 42.59 24.33
N SER A 900 20.12 43.29 23.57
CA SER A 900 20.06 44.74 23.41
C SER A 900 18.92 45.20 22.48
N VAL A 901 18.46 44.33 21.56
CA VAL A 901 17.40 44.64 20.58
C VAL A 901 16.01 44.44 21.18
N ALA A 902 15.84 43.47 22.08
CA ALA A 902 14.57 43.19 22.76
C ALA A 902 14.13 44.31 23.74
N ASN A 903 15.06 45.14 24.24
CA ASN A 903 14.72 46.18 25.22
C ASN A 903 14.15 47.47 24.61
N VAL A 904 14.05 47.62 23.29
CA VAL A 904 13.70 48.92 22.67
C VAL A 904 12.25 49.04 22.18
N THR A 905 11.50 47.97 21.85
CA THR A 905 10.14 48.16 21.30
C THR A 905 8.98 47.69 22.18
N GLY A 906 9.25 47.18 23.39
CA GLY A 906 8.26 46.87 24.42
C GLY A 906 7.80 48.08 25.25
N SER A 907 7.42 49.22 24.66
CA SER A 907 6.66 50.25 25.39
C SER A 907 5.93 51.24 24.47
N ASN A 908 4.62 51.06 24.24
CA ASN A 908 3.66 52.13 24.55
C ASN A 908 2.20 51.68 24.42
N SER A 909 1.44 51.93 25.48
CA SER A 909 -0.01 51.91 25.54
C SER A 909 -0.52 53.33 25.77
N ASN A 910 -1.71 53.61 25.23
CA ASN A 910 -2.61 54.76 25.45
C ASN A 910 -2.49 56.04 24.59
N ARG A 911 -3.66 56.33 23.97
CA ARG A 911 -4.31 57.62 23.58
C ARG A 911 -4.07 58.19 22.19
N ASP A 912 -5.17 58.17 21.42
CA ASP A 912 -5.81 59.26 20.68
C ASP A 912 -4.94 60.41 20.13
N GLY A 913 -4.87 60.51 18.80
CA GLY A 913 -4.67 61.78 18.08
C GLY A 913 -3.55 61.78 17.05
N ASP A 914 -3.93 61.87 15.77
CA ASP A 914 -3.24 62.43 14.59
C ASP A 914 -1.71 62.65 14.65
N GLY A 915 -0.95 61.95 13.80
CA GLY A 915 0.38 62.42 13.37
C GLY A 915 1.39 61.35 12.96
N ASP A 916 1.58 61.21 11.65
CA ASP A 916 2.69 60.54 10.94
C ASP A 916 4.07 61.01 11.47
N GLY A 917 4.97 60.13 11.96
CA GLY A 917 6.31 60.61 12.39
C GLY A 917 7.34 59.70 13.10
N ASP A 918 6.98 58.59 13.75
CA ASP A 918 7.96 57.78 14.54
C ASP A 918 8.45 56.49 13.84
N ASP A 919 7.90 56.13 12.67
CA ASP A 919 8.19 54.87 11.96
C ASP A 919 9.49 54.89 11.13
N HIS A 920 10.11 56.05 10.88
CA HIS A 920 11.24 56.14 9.96
C HIS A 920 12.60 55.83 10.60
N LYS A 921 12.76 56.05 11.92
CA LYS A 921 14.03 55.81 12.63
C LYS A 921 14.24 54.33 12.96
N ALA A 922 13.17 53.61 13.30
CA ALA A 922 13.19 52.15 13.49
C ALA A 922 13.38 51.38 12.17
N PHE A 923 12.94 51.94 11.03
CA PHE A 923 13.11 51.36 9.69
C PHE A 923 14.56 51.46 9.17
N VAL A 924 15.24 52.59 9.40
CA VAL A 924 16.64 52.80 8.98
C VAL A 924 17.63 51.97 9.81
N GLU A 925 17.42 51.83 11.12
CA GLU A 925 18.26 50.97 11.97
C GLU A 925 18.06 49.47 11.64
N LYS A 926 16.85 49.03 11.24
CA LYS A 926 16.58 47.65 10.79
C LYS A 926 17.20 47.31 9.43
N THR A 927 17.27 48.28 8.51
CA THR A 927 17.81 48.05 7.16
C THR A 927 19.35 48.00 7.15
N ALA A 928 20.01 48.75 8.04
CA ALA A 928 21.46 48.69 8.22
C ALA A 928 21.93 47.35 8.83
N LEU A 929 21.15 46.78 9.76
CA LEU A 929 21.44 45.50 10.42
C LEU A 929 21.26 44.28 9.49
N VAL A 930 20.24 44.28 8.62
CA VAL A 930 20.08 43.23 7.59
C VAL A 930 21.22 43.27 6.57
N THR A 931 21.74 44.47 6.27
CA THR A 931 22.89 44.64 5.37
C THR A 931 24.20 44.18 6.03
N GLU A 932 24.38 44.41 7.34
CA GLU A 932 25.56 43.95 8.09
C GLU A 932 25.56 42.42 8.30
N LEU A 933 24.39 41.82 8.57
CA LEU A 933 24.20 40.36 8.70
C LEU A 933 24.38 39.60 7.36
N SER A 934 24.08 40.24 6.23
CA SER A 934 24.31 39.67 4.89
C SER A 934 25.79 39.60 4.46
N THR A 935 26.72 40.19 5.22
CA THR A 935 28.15 40.17 4.90
C THR A 935 28.97 39.11 5.68
N TRP A 936 28.32 38.27 6.48
CA TRP A 936 28.99 37.41 7.49
C TRP A 936 28.67 35.90 7.45
N TYR A 937 28.21 35.33 6.33
CA TYR A 937 27.87 33.90 6.28
C TYR A 937 28.55 33.09 5.16
N GLU A 938 29.89 33.10 5.20
CA GLU A 938 30.70 31.94 4.86
C GLU A 938 31.31 31.39 6.18
N SER A 939 31.20 30.09 6.40
CA SER A 939 31.73 29.27 7.52
C SER A 939 30.78 28.91 8.68
N ASP A 940 30.77 27.61 8.98
CA ASP A 940 30.02 26.90 10.02
C ASP A 940 30.15 27.55 11.40
N THR A 941 29.03 27.95 12.01
CA THR A 941 28.72 27.90 13.46
C THR A 941 27.44 28.68 13.85
N ALA A 942 26.27 28.29 13.32
CA ALA A 942 25.02 29.07 13.52
C ALA A 942 23.79 28.29 13.99
N GLY A 943 23.97 27.01 14.33
CA GLY A 943 22.86 26.14 14.77
C GLY A 943 22.35 26.36 16.20
N GLU A 944 22.98 27.20 17.04
CA GLU A 944 22.55 27.33 18.47
C GLU A 944 22.15 28.75 18.87
N LEU A 945 22.12 29.72 17.96
CA LEU A 945 21.63 31.09 18.25
C LEU A 945 20.20 31.34 17.75
N ILE A 946 19.77 30.54 16.79
CA ILE A 946 18.37 30.51 16.33
C ILE A 946 17.48 29.85 17.40
N ALA A 947 18.04 28.99 18.25
CA ALA A 947 17.33 28.37 19.38
C ALA A 947 17.00 29.35 20.51
N ASP A 948 17.86 30.34 20.80
CA ASP A 948 17.59 31.36 21.83
C ASP A 948 16.55 32.40 21.38
N ALA A 949 16.49 32.71 20.09
CA ALA A 949 15.53 33.68 19.53
C ALA A 949 14.07 33.16 19.52
N VAL A 950 13.88 31.84 19.64
CA VAL A 950 12.58 31.16 19.61
C VAL A 950 11.97 31.02 21.02
N SER A 951 12.76 31.14 22.09
CA SER A 951 12.28 31.07 23.48
C SER A 951 11.41 32.28 23.92
N ASP A 952 11.57 33.46 23.30
CA ASP A 952 11.08 34.74 23.85
C ASP A 952 9.94 35.44 23.07
N GLY A 953 9.36 34.83 22.02
CA GLY A 953 8.10 35.32 21.42
C GLY A 953 8.16 36.63 20.61
N TRP A 954 9.26 36.89 19.90
CA TRP A 954 9.48 38.16 19.15
C TRP A 954 9.07 38.17 17.67
N LEU A 955 8.40 37.12 17.17
CA LEU A 955 8.03 37.04 15.74
C LEU A 955 6.52 37.01 15.46
N ILE A 956 5.68 37.61 16.31
CA ILE A 956 4.25 37.78 16.01
C ILE A 956 3.80 39.22 16.36
N LYS A 957 4.03 40.16 15.43
CA LYS A 957 3.24 41.40 15.16
C LYS A 957 4.01 42.35 14.22
N ALA A 958 4.09 42.04 12.93
CA ALA A 958 4.45 43.04 11.92
C ALA A 958 3.96 42.70 10.50
N THR A 959 2.99 41.80 10.34
CA THR A 959 2.23 41.73 9.09
C THR A 959 1.28 42.93 9.01
N ALA A 960 1.21 43.56 7.85
CA ALA A 960 0.15 44.47 7.42
C ALA A 960 0.06 45.88 8.06
N THR A 961 0.69 46.87 7.41
CA THR A 961 -0.01 48.14 7.06
C THR A 961 0.53 48.63 5.71
N GLN A 962 -0.33 48.50 4.71
CA GLN A 962 -0.20 48.89 3.31
C GLN A 962 -0.10 50.41 3.10
N TYR A 963 0.44 50.79 1.93
CA TYR A 963 -0.03 51.90 1.06
C TYR A 963 -0.35 53.26 1.74
N TYR A 964 0.39 54.33 1.41
CA TYR A 964 -0.19 55.59 0.89
C TYR A 964 0.90 56.61 0.47
N ARG A 965 0.92 56.90 -0.84
CA ARG A 965 1.21 58.18 -1.53
C ARG A 965 2.21 59.20 -0.95
N GLY A 966 3.25 59.48 -1.75
CA GLY A 966 3.47 60.81 -2.35
C GLY A 966 4.23 61.89 -1.55
N ASP A 967 5.28 62.39 -2.19
CA ASP A 967 5.98 63.68 -1.99
C ASP A 967 6.95 63.85 -0.79
N LEU A 968 8.24 63.95 -1.16
CA LEU A 968 9.32 64.68 -0.46
C LEU A 968 8.91 66.16 -0.20
N PRO A 969 9.51 66.97 0.72
CA PRO A 969 10.86 66.81 1.31
C PRO A 969 11.04 67.27 2.79
N ALA A 970 12.25 66.99 3.29
CA ALA A 970 13.07 67.89 4.13
C ALA A 970 12.79 68.03 5.65
N VAL A 971 13.77 67.49 6.38
CA VAL A 971 14.48 68.09 7.54
C VAL A 971 13.74 67.90 8.88
N ARG A 972 14.25 67.05 9.78
CA ARG A 972 15.61 67.09 10.31
C ARG A 972 16.06 65.76 10.90
#